data_AF-A0A271IZY5-F1
#
_entry.id   AF-A0A271IZY5-F1
#
_cell.length_a   1.000
_cell.length_b   1.000
_cell.length_c   1.000
_cell.angle_alpha   90.00
_cell.angle_beta   90.00
_cell.angle_gamma   90.00
#
_symmetry.space_group_name_H-M   'P 1'
#
loop_
_entity.id
_entity.type
_entity.pdbx_description
1 polymer ?
#
loop_
_entity_poly.entity_id
_entity_poly.type
_entity_poly.pdbx_seq_one_letter_code
_entity_poly.pdbx_strand_id
1 'polypeptide(L)'
;MADTPDPTPEAAEPGLSAGTRRWFLVVTALLPVLFFGLLEGGLRVFGYGDDYPLFVPVEAAPGRLTVNRQVAKRYFAQAASVPTPNPDVFLEDKPEGTFRIVAQGGSSAAGYPFYRGASFPQVLGTRLRLAYPDREIEVVNTAMAAVNSFTLLDLVDEVIEAEPDVVVVYAGHNEWYGALGAASTESFASSPGLTRAYLRLRRFRTVQLVRDAVGRLAALRGEEPADGRPPSNTLMARMIGEQNVPYGGETYRAGVRQFEENLGRILAAYEAAGIPVYVSTLASNEHDQRPFITAHGADADTAAWFDAAQAGADALYEQRIPDAIDLLARAAAIDTLAADAYFALGHAYEAAGRGAEAREAFERARDLDALRFRAPRAMNDVIRRAAAAHGARVVEGDSAFRAVSPGGVVGHRLMLEHLHPNLDGYGVLADAFFDAFVADGLLGGAPRSTPSGVLVRLVTPMDSVAGRIRVAQLTAGWPFRPEESQPFRLDSARTPAYVLDYARGIMEGDPWLQSAAALADRYEADGRIRDALVTRRAVVQAYPFLPEAWSSLASLELRRIQAAGQPDRLPYAAGLFQRALDQDSAHVPALAMLGALALQAGDRDAAIGFLERARAEAPETEQVLYNLSGAYLMQRRFAEAADLADKLVAMEPENPRYRSLREGIRRDGGS
;
A
#
# COMPACT_ATOMS: atom_id res chain seq x y z
N MET A 1 -84.27 -38.21 -45.86
CA MET A 1 -85.05 -37.56 -44.79
C MET A 1 -84.73 -38.28 -43.50
N ALA A 2 -83.87 -37.67 -42.68
CA ALA A 2 -83.70 -37.96 -41.26
C ALA A 2 -83.10 -36.68 -40.67
N ASP A 3 -83.91 -35.93 -39.93
CA ASP A 3 -83.55 -34.75 -39.15
C ASP A 3 -82.51 -35.12 -38.10
N THR A 4 -81.40 -34.39 -38.07
CA THR A 4 -80.54 -34.28 -36.88
C THR A 4 -80.65 -32.86 -36.33
N PRO A 5 -80.93 -32.70 -35.04
CA PRO A 5 -81.21 -31.40 -34.43
C PRO A 5 -79.93 -30.56 -34.30
N ASP A 6 -80.11 -29.26 -34.41
CA ASP A 6 -79.10 -28.22 -34.27
C ASP A 6 -78.47 -28.24 -32.86
N PRO A 7 -77.13 -28.29 -32.71
CA PRO A 7 -76.49 -28.13 -31.41
C PRO A 7 -76.58 -26.68 -30.93
N THR A 8 -77.07 -26.49 -29.72
CA THR A 8 -77.07 -25.22 -28.98
C THR A 8 -75.69 -24.55 -28.98
N PRO A 9 -75.59 -23.21 -29.06
CA PRO A 9 -74.29 -22.53 -29.03
C PRO A 9 -73.61 -22.76 -27.68
N GLU A 10 -72.39 -23.32 -27.72
CA GLU A 10 -71.44 -23.25 -26.60
C GLU A 10 -71.26 -21.78 -26.21
N ALA A 11 -71.50 -21.47 -24.94
CA ALA A 11 -71.24 -20.14 -24.41
C ALA A 11 -69.75 -19.81 -24.62
N ALA A 12 -69.47 -18.87 -25.51
CA ALA A 12 -68.11 -18.38 -25.73
C ALA A 12 -67.54 -17.93 -24.39
N GLU A 13 -66.48 -18.60 -23.90
CA GLU A 13 -65.74 -18.13 -22.75
C GLU A 13 -65.31 -16.68 -23.03
N PRO A 14 -65.61 -15.73 -22.13
CA PRO A 14 -65.29 -14.33 -22.36
C PRO A 14 -63.75 -14.19 -22.43
N GLY A 15 -63.23 -14.15 -23.65
CA GLY A 15 -61.82 -13.88 -23.90
C GLY A 15 -61.44 -12.53 -23.29
N LEU A 16 -60.38 -12.51 -22.48
CA LEU A 16 -59.86 -11.30 -21.86
C LEU A 16 -59.71 -10.20 -22.92
N SER A 17 -60.25 -9.01 -22.63
CA SER A 17 -60.11 -7.86 -23.52
C SER A 17 -58.62 -7.59 -23.83
N ALA A 18 -58.32 -7.05 -25.01
CA ALA A 18 -56.93 -6.76 -25.39
C ALA A 18 -56.22 -5.86 -24.35
N GLY A 19 -56.95 -4.97 -23.67
CA GLY A 19 -56.44 -4.16 -22.57
C GLY A 19 -56.14 -4.97 -21.31
N THR A 20 -57.03 -5.88 -20.92
CA THR A 20 -56.84 -6.77 -19.76
C THR A 20 -55.67 -7.73 -19.98
N ARG A 21 -55.51 -8.26 -21.20
CA ARG A 21 -54.37 -9.12 -21.56
C ARG A 21 -53.04 -8.37 -21.51
N ARG A 22 -53.00 -7.11 -21.97
CA ARG A 22 -51.82 -6.24 -21.84
C ARG A 22 -51.49 -5.96 -20.38
N TRP A 23 -52.49 -5.61 -19.56
CA TRP A 23 -52.31 -5.38 -18.13
C TRP A 23 -51.83 -6.62 -17.41
N PHE A 24 -52.40 -7.79 -17.70
CA PHE A 24 -51.94 -9.06 -17.15
C PHE A 24 -50.48 -9.32 -17.48
N LEU A 25 -50.05 -9.14 -18.75
CA LEU A 25 -48.64 -9.29 -19.14
C LEU A 25 -47.72 -8.30 -18.42
N VAL A 26 -48.14 -7.05 -18.24
CA VAL A 26 -47.38 -6.04 -17.49
C VAL A 26 -47.25 -6.44 -16.02
N VAL A 27 -48.34 -6.85 -15.37
CA VAL A 27 -48.34 -7.29 -13.97
C VAL A 27 -47.47 -8.54 -13.80
N THR A 28 -47.60 -9.54 -14.67
CA THR A 28 -46.78 -10.75 -14.64
C THR A 28 -45.30 -10.43 -14.85
N ALA A 29 -44.94 -9.47 -15.71
CA ALA A 29 -43.56 -9.04 -15.89
C ALA A 29 -43.01 -8.24 -14.70
N LEU A 30 -43.84 -7.44 -14.04
CA LEU A 30 -43.44 -6.62 -12.89
C LEU A 30 -43.40 -7.40 -11.57
N LEU A 31 -44.15 -8.49 -11.44
CA LEU A 31 -44.25 -9.23 -10.18
C LEU A 31 -42.89 -9.77 -9.67
N PRO A 32 -42.01 -10.37 -10.49
CA PRO A 32 -40.67 -10.76 -10.05
C PRO A 32 -39.79 -9.56 -9.67
N VAL A 33 -39.90 -8.45 -10.41
CA VAL A 33 -39.13 -7.22 -10.11
C VAL A 33 -39.57 -6.64 -8.77
N LEU A 34 -40.88 -6.60 -8.51
CA LEU A 34 -41.44 -6.17 -7.23
C LEU A 34 -41.02 -7.10 -6.10
N PHE A 35 -41.06 -8.42 -6.31
CA PHE A 35 -40.61 -9.40 -5.31
C PHE A 35 -39.15 -9.18 -4.92
N PHE A 36 -38.23 -9.11 -5.88
CA PHE A 36 -36.82 -8.89 -5.59
C PHE A 36 -36.55 -7.49 -5.05
N GLY A 37 -37.31 -6.46 -5.48
CA GLY A 37 -37.24 -5.12 -4.91
C GLY A 37 -37.65 -5.08 -3.44
N LEU A 38 -38.74 -5.77 -3.08
CA LEU A 38 -39.21 -5.89 -1.69
C LEU A 38 -38.27 -6.74 -0.84
N LEU A 39 -37.72 -7.83 -1.39
CA LEU A 39 -36.73 -8.66 -0.70
C LEU A 39 -35.45 -7.87 -0.42
N GLU A 40 -34.90 -7.20 -1.42
CA GLU A 40 -33.73 -6.32 -1.27
C GLU A 40 -33.99 -5.23 -0.23
N GLY A 41 -35.14 -4.56 -0.29
CA GLY A 41 -35.55 -3.56 0.69
C GLY A 41 -35.64 -4.13 2.10
N GLY A 42 -36.26 -5.30 2.26
CA GLY A 42 -36.36 -6.00 3.54
C GLY A 42 -34.99 -6.36 4.12
N LEU A 43 -34.12 -6.97 3.31
CA LEU A 43 -32.76 -7.34 3.72
C LEU A 43 -31.95 -6.13 4.18
N ARG A 44 -32.07 -4.98 3.50
CA ARG A 44 -31.42 -3.73 3.90
C ARG A 44 -31.96 -3.18 5.22
N VAL A 45 -33.28 -3.17 5.42
CA VAL A 45 -33.91 -2.69 6.65
C VAL A 45 -33.46 -3.52 7.87
N PHE A 46 -33.26 -4.82 7.70
CA PHE A 46 -32.77 -5.71 8.76
C PHE A 46 -31.24 -5.80 8.85
N GLY A 47 -30.50 -4.98 8.10
CA GLY A 47 -29.03 -4.95 8.15
C GLY A 47 -28.35 -6.24 7.68
N TYR A 48 -28.96 -6.98 6.76
CA TYR A 48 -28.37 -8.20 6.20
C TYR A 48 -27.25 -7.85 5.20
N GLY A 49 -26.11 -8.55 5.31
CA GLY A 49 -24.99 -8.47 4.38
C GLY A 49 -23.98 -7.35 4.68
N ASP A 50 -22.87 -7.34 3.95
CA ASP A 50 -21.73 -6.43 4.14
C ASP A 50 -21.41 -5.66 2.84
N ASP A 51 -20.97 -4.40 2.94
CA ASP A 51 -20.60 -3.57 1.77
C ASP A 51 -19.10 -3.38 1.59
N TYR A 52 -18.34 -3.41 2.68
CA TYR A 52 -16.89 -3.17 2.69
C TYR A 52 -16.47 -1.96 1.84
N PRO A 53 -16.98 -0.72 2.08
CA PRO A 53 -16.58 0.48 1.32
C PRO A 53 -15.06 0.65 1.32
N LEU A 54 -14.48 1.22 0.27
CA LEU A 54 -13.03 1.43 0.13
C LEU A 54 -12.51 2.36 1.22
N PHE A 55 -13.27 3.39 1.55
CA PHE A 55 -12.94 4.35 2.59
C PHE A 55 -13.95 4.29 3.74
N VAL A 56 -13.45 4.41 4.97
CA VAL A 56 -14.26 4.44 6.20
C VAL A 56 -13.82 5.60 7.10
N PRO A 57 -14.73 6.21 7.88
CA PRO A 57 -14.37 7.23 8.85
C PRO A 57 -13.37 6.75 9.90
N VAL A 58 -12.49 7.65 10.33
CA VAL A 58 -11.58 7.41 11.46
C VAL A 58 -12.28 7.81 12.76
N GLU A 59 -12.61 6.84 13.61
CA GLU A 59 -13.34 7.10 14.87
C GLU A 59 -12.65 8.13 15.78
N ALA A 60 -11.32 8.11 15.83
CA ALA A 60 -10.51 9.02 16.65
C ALA A 60 -10.26 10.40 16.00
N ALA A 61 -10.67 10.61 14.75
CA ALA A 61 -10.43 11.86 14.03
C ALA A 61 -11.61 12.19 13.09
N PRO A 62 -12.64 12.87 13.59
CA PRO A 62 -13.80 13.28 12.78
C PRO A 62 -13.42 14.08 11.53
N GLY A 63 -14.15 13.89 10.43
CA GLY A 63 -13.87 14.53 9.14
C GLY A 63 -12.67 13.94 8.38
N ARG A 64 -12.18 12.77 8.81
CA ARG A 64 -11.11 12.02 8.13
C ARG A 64 -11.57 10.63 7.75
N LEU A 65 -11.09 10.19 6.59
CA LEU A 65 -11.30 8.85 6.07
C LEU A 65 -9.98 8.07 6.08
N THR A 66 -10.10 6.74 6.16
CA THR A 66 -8.98 5.82 5.96
C THR A 66 -9.36 4.66 5.04
N VAL A 67 -8.37 4.04 4.41
CA VAL A 67 -8.60 2.85 3.61
C VAL A 67 -9.12 1.72 4.49
N ASN A 68 -10.27 1.16 4.12
CA ASN A 68 -10.91 0.09 4.87
C ASN A 68 -10.06 -1.17 4.83
N ARG A 69 -9.57 -1.58 6.01
CA ARG A 69 -8.76 -2.80 6.16
C ARG A 69 -9.49 -4.07 5.73
N GLN A 70 -10.82 -4.04 5.65
CA GLN A 70 -11.65 -5.17 5.27
C GLN A 70 -12.09 -5.15 3.80
N VAL A 71 -11.70 -4.14 3.00
CA VAL A 71 -12.10 -4.00 1.59
C VAL A 71 -11.80 -5.25 0.77
N ALA A 72 -10.72 -5.97 1.09
CA ALA A 72 -10.34 -7.19 0.40
C ALA A 72 -11.41 -8.30 0.51
N LYS A 73 -12.23 -8.33 1.59
CA LYS A 73 -13.32 -9.34 1.74
C LYS A 73 -14.34 -9.30 0.61
N ARG A 74 -14.39 -8.21 -0.18
CA ARG A 74 -15.10 -8.15 -1.46
C ARG A 74 -14.73 -9.30 -2.39
N TYR A 75 -13.44 -9.64 -2.45
CA TYR A 75 -12.86 -10.54 -3.45
C TYR A 75 -12.49 -11.91 -2.88
N PHE A 76 -12.31 -12.01 -1.56
CA PHE A 76 -11.85 -13.22 -0.87
C PHE A 76 -12.97 -13.82 -0.01
N ALA A 77 -13.97 -14.44 -0.63
CA ALA A 77 -15.18 -14.89 0.07
C ALA A 77 -14.95 -16.09 1.01
N GLN A 78 -13.93 -16.92 0.75
CA GLN A 78 -13.66 -18.16 1.52
C GLN A 78 -12.33 -18.14 2.28
N ALA A 79 -11.56 -17.04 2.20
CA ALA A 79 -10.23 -16.98 2.80
C ALA A 79 -10.29 -16.70 4.31
N ALA A 80 -9.62 -17.54 5.11
CA ALA A 80 -9.49 -17.33 6.55
C ALA A 80 -8.72 -16.05 6.92
N SER A 81 -7.82 -15.59 6.05
CA SER A 81 -7.12 -14.31 6.16
C SER A 81 -7.14 -13.58 4.83
N VAL A 82 -7.39 -12.27 4.87
CA VAL A 82 -7.44 -11.40 3.69
C VAL A 82 -6.29 -10.39 3.74
N PRO A 83 -5.75 -9.97 2.58
CA PRO A 83 -4.73 -8.93 2.54
C PRO A 83 -5.33 -7.62 3.05
N THR A 84 -4.58 -6.91 3.88
CA THR A 84 -5.02 -5.60 4.41
C THR A 84 -4.22 -4.49 3.73
N PRO A 85 -4.87 -3.51 3.09
CA PRO A 85 -4.19 -2.34 2.55
C PRO A 85 -3.57 -1.47 3.66
N ASN A 86 -2.72 -0.52 3.27
CA ASN A 86 -2.20 0.49 4.19
C ASN A 86 -3.36 1.39 4.64
N PRO A 87 -3.55 1.62 5.96
CA PRO A 87 -4.59 2.52 6.44
C PRO A 87 -4.07 3.96 6.38
N ASP A 88 -3.81 4.43 5.16
CA ASP A 88 -3.49 5.82 4.91
C ASP A 88 -4.73 6.67 5.21
N VAL A 89 -4.52 7.84 5.81
CA VAL A 89 -5.58 8.73 6.29
C VAL A 89 -5.55 10.02 5.49
N PHE A 90 -6.72 10.53 5.14
CA PHE A 90 -6.90 11.79 4.40
C PHE A 90 -8.18 12.50 4.86
N LEU A 91 -8.33 13.77 4.51
CA LEU A 91 -9.51 14.56 4.83
C LEU A 91 -10.71 14.10 3.98
N GLU A 92 -11.88 13.96 4.61
CA GLU A 92 -13.14 13.65 3.90
C GLU A 92 -13.46 14.75 2.89
N ASP A 93 -13.58 15.99 3.37
CA ASP A 93 -13.70 17.19 2.54
C ASP A 93 -12.30 17.69 2.15
N LYS A 94 -12.01 17.76 0.86
CA LYS A 94 -10.70 18.20 0.35
C LYS A 94 -10.58 19.74 0.39
N PRO A 95 -9.69 20.32 1.22
CA PRO A 95 -9.54 21.78 1.27
C PRO A 95 -8.92 22.33 -0.01
N GLU A 96 -9.26 23.59 -0.34
CA GLU A 96 -8.65 24.30 -1.47
C GLU A 96 -7.11 24.36 -1.32
N GLY A 97 -6.40 24.07 -2.41
CA GLY A 97 -4.93 24.05 -2.43
C GLY A 97 -4.27 22.75 -1.96
N THR A 98 -5.05 21.77 -1.49
CA THR A 98 -4.57 20.41 -1.18
C THR A 98 -4.37 19.61 -2.46
N PHE A 99 -3.20 18.97 -2.60
CA PHE A 99 -2.88 18.06 -3.70
C PHE A 99 -2.98 16.59 -3.24
N ARG A 100 -3.97 15.86 -3.73
CA ARG A 100 -4.31 14.49 -3.33
C ARG A 100 -3.89 13.49 -4.41
N ILE A 101 -3.04 12.54 -4.02
CA ILE A 101 -2.56 11.45 -4.85
C ILE A 101 -3.22 10.16 -4.36
N VAL A 102 -3.91 9.44 -5.25
CA VAL A 102 -4.40 8.09 -4.95
C VAL A 102 -3.57 7.06 -5.73
N ALA A 103 -3.00 6.09 -5.02
CA ALA A 103 -2.24 5.01 -5.63
C ALA A 103 -3.06 3.73 -5.75
N GLN A 104 -2.99 3.07 -6.90
CA GLN A 104 -3.62 1.77 -7.17
C GLN A 104 -2.58 0.74 -7.63
N GLY A 105 -2.78 -0.53 -7.24
CA GLY A 105 -1.92 -1.62 -7.70
C GLY A 105 -1.95 -2.88 -6.84
N GLY A 106 -0.99 -3.76 -7.12
CA GLY A 106 -0.80 -5.03 -6.39
C GLY A 106 0.10 -4.90 -5.16
N SER A 107 0.67 -6.03 -4.71
CA SER A 107 1.55 -6.10 -3.52
C SER A 107 2.77 -5.18 -3.61
N SER A 108 3.40 -5.05 -4.79
CA SER A 108 4.51 -4.12 -4.97
C SER A 108 4.06 -2.67 -4.80
N ALA A 109 2.92 -2.26 -5.36
CA ALA A 109 2.39 -0.91 -5.13
C ALA A 109 2.00 -0.65 -3.66
N ALA A 110 1.50 -1.68 -2.98
CA ALA A 110 1.21 -1.63 -1.54
C ALA A 110 2.48 -1.46 -0.67
N GLY A 111 3.66 -1.71 -1.23
CA GLY A 111 4.94 -1.63 -0.55
C GLY A 111 5.41 -2.92 0.12
N TYR A 112 4.83 -4.07 -0.23
CA TYR A 112 5.28 -5.35 0.32
C TYR A 112 6.80 -5.51 0.16
N PRO A 113 7.54 -5.96 1.18
CA PRO A 113 7.09 -6.45 2.49
C PRO A 113 7.16 -5.40 3.62
N PHE A 114 7.52 -4.15 3.30
CA PHE A 114 7.82 -3.08 4.27
C PHE A 114 6.60 -2.21 4.59
N TYR A 115 5.74 -1.99 3.59
CA TYR A 115 4.53 -1.18 3.65
C TYR A 115 4.79 0.31 3.91
N ARG A 116 4.71 0.74 5.18
CA ARG A 116 4.78 2.15 5.58
C ARG A 116 6.17 2.74 5.35
N GLY A 117 6.20 3.98 4.87
CA GLY A 117 7.45 4.73 4.61
C GLY A 117 8.33 4.18 3.49
N ALA A 118 8.06 2.97 2.99
CA ALA A 118 8.83 2.27 1.97
C ALA A 118 8.11 2.19 0.62
N SER A 119 6.78 2.07 0.60
CA SER A 119 6.03 2.00 -0.67
C SER A 119 6.33 3.22 -1.55
N PHE A 120 6.38 3.01 -2.88
CA PHE A 120 6.69 4.10 -3.81
C PHE A 120 5.77 5.33 -3.67
N PRO A 121 4.44 5.21 -3.37
CA PRO A 121 3.59 6.39 -3.18
C PRO A 121 4.01 7.19 -1.95
N GLN A 122 4.39 6.52 -0.87
CA GLN A 122 4.83 7.18 0.37
C GLN A 122 6.19 7.86 0.19
N VAL A 123 7.13 7.24 -0.54
CA VAL A 123 8.41 7.87 -0.89
C VAL A 123 8.19 9.06 -1.83
N LEU A 124 7.31 8.93 -2.83
CA LEU A 124 6.91 10.02 -3.72
C LEU A 124 6.32 11.19 -2.93
N GLY A 125 5.38 10.92 -2.02
CA GLY A 125 4.79 11.93 -1.14
C GLY A 125 5.81 12.69 -0.32
N THR A 126 6.81 11.99 0.26
CA THR A 126 7.90 12.66 0.98
C THR A 126 8.72 13.56 0.08
N ARG A 127 9.10 13.10 -1.12
CA ARG A 127 9.85 13.94 -2.08
C ARG A 127 9.06 15.18 -2.48
N LEU A 128 7.76 15.03 -2.75
CA LEU A 128 6.90 16.14 -3.14
C LEU A 128 6.74 17.15 -1.99
N ARG A 129 6.54 16.71 -0.74
CA ARG A 129 6.47 17.62 0.42
C ARG A 129 7.78 18.39 0.65
N LEU A 130 8.93 17.76 0.39
CA LEU A 130 10.21 18.45 0.47
C LEU A 130 10.41 19.45 -0.68
N ALA A 131 9.90 19.13 -1.88
CA ALA A 131 10.04 19.96 -3.07
C ALA A 131 9.05 21.14 -3.09
N TYR A 132 7.86 20.93 -2.53
CA TYR A 132 6.74 21.88 -2.48
C TYR A 132 6.24 22.06 -1.03
N PRO A 133 7.05 22.64 -0.14
CA PRO A 133 6.72 22.72 1.30
C PRO A 133 5.54 23.65 1.62
N ASP A 134 5.13 24.47 0.65
CA ASP A 134 4.00 25.40 0.74
C ASP A 134 2.69 24.77 0.20
N ARG A 135 2.70 23.48 -0.15
CA ARG A 135 1.55 22.70 -0.58
C ARG A 135 1.22 21.62 0.44
N GLU A 136 -0.07 21.46 0.73
CA GLU A 136 -0.56 20.29 1.45
C GLU A 136 -0.66 19.12 0.48
N ILE A 137 -0.03 17.99 0.81
CA ILE A 137 0.05 16.81 -0.06
C ILE A 137 -0.45 15.57 0.69
N GLU A 138 -1.58 15.04 0.21
CA GLU A 138 -2.19 13.81 0.68
C GLU A 138 -1.79 12.65 -0.25
N VAL A 139 -1.42 11.52 0.34
CA VAL A 139 -1.12 10.28 -0.39
C VAL A 139 -1.95 9.16 0.20
N VAL A 140 -2.79 8.56 -0.62
CA VAL A 140 -3.71 7.48 -0.23
C VAL A 140 -3.38 6.23 -1.03
N ASN A 141 -2.77 5.24 -0.41
CA ASN A 141 -2.42 3.99 -1.09
C ASN A 141 -3.52 2.94 -0.93
N THR A 142 -4.29 2.74 -2.01
CA THR A 142 -5.38 1.74 -2.07
C THR A 142 -4.90 0.37 -2.56
N ALA A 143 -3.62 0.24 -2.92
CA ALA A 143 -3.04 -1.01 -3.37
C ALA A 143 -3.04 -2.07 -2.27
N MET A 144 -3.19 -3.33 -2.67
CA MET A 144 -3.17 -4.46 -1.74
C MET A 144 -2.52 -5.69 -2.37
N ALA A 145 -2.08 -6.62 -1.54
CA ALA A 145 -1.49 -7.86 -2.04
C ALA A 145 -2.53 -8.79 -2.66
N ALA A 146 -2.08 -9.70 -3.51
CA ALA A 146 -2.89 -10.77 -4.07
C ALA A 146 -4.10 -10.38 -4.94
N VAL A 147 -4.06 -9.17 -5.50
CA VAL A 147 -5.12 -8.67 -6.40
C VAL A 147 -4.59 -8.35 -7.81
N ASN A 148 -5.51 -8.21 -8.76
CA ASN A 148 -5.26 -7.95 -10.19
C ASN A 148 -6.15 -6.80 -10.72
N SER A 149 -6.19 -6.60 -12.03
CA SER A 149 -6.94 -5.50 -12.66
C SER A 149 -8.45 -5.45 -12.35
N PHE A 150 -9.10 -6.57 -11.99
CA PHE A 150 -10.52 -6.54 -11.62
C PHE A 150 -10.77 -5.77 -10.34
N THR A 151 -9.89 -5.92 -9.34
CA THR A 151 -10.07 -5.21 -8.07
C THR A 151 -9.80 -3.73 -8.26
N LEU A 152 -8.80 -3.37 -9.08
CA LEU A 152 -8.55 -1.96 -9.41
C LEU A 152 -9.79 -1.34 -10.06
N LEU A 153 -10.43 -2.06 -11.00
CA LEU A 153 -11.64 -1.61 -11.68
C LEU A 153 -12.86 -1.47 -10.74
N ASP A 154 -13.08 -2.39 -9.80
CA ASP A 154 -14.21 -2.29 -8.83
C ASP A 154 -14.05 -1.09 -7.88
N LEU A 155 -12.82 -0.62 -7.67
CA LEU A 155 -12.51 0.49 -6.77
C LEU A 155 -12.57 1.88 -7.45
N VAL A 156 -12.67 1.96 -8.78
CA VAL A 156 -12.55 3.23 -9.53
C VAL A 156 -13.57 4.27 -9.07
N ASP A 157 -14.85 3.90 -8.94
CA ASP A 157 -15.91 4.84 -8.56
C ASP A 157 -15.61 5.49 -7.19
N GLU A 158 -15.22 4.69 -6.21
CA GLU A 158 -14.90 5.16 -4.86
C GLU A 158 -13.59 5.97 -4.83
N VAL A 159 -12.64 5.70 -5.75
CA VAL A 159 -11.45 6.55 -5.93
C VAL A 159 -11.81 7.89 -6.55
N ILE A 160 -12.73 7.94 -7.51
CA ILE A 160 -13.22 9.20 -8.09
C ILE A 160 -13.94 10.03 -7.02
N GLU A 161 -14.76 9.39 -6.18
CA GLU A 161 -15.44 10.04 -5.05
C GLU A 161 -14.46 10.63 -4.01
N ALA A 162 -13.23 10.13 -3.94
CA ALA A 162 -12.17 10.71 -3.11
C ALA A 162 -11.47 11.93 -3.74
N GLU A 163 -11.90 12.41 -4.91
CA GLU A 163 -11.44 13.65 -5.56
C GLU A 163 -9.90 13.80 -5.70
N PRO A 164 -9.18 12.79 -6.22
CA PRO A 164 -7.74 12.89 -6.43
C PRO A 164 -7.39 13.92 -7.51
N ASP A 165 -6.29 14.64 -7.33
CA ASP A 165 -5.68 15.44 -8.40
C ASP A 165 -4.93 14.57 -9.41
N VAL A 166 -4.50 13.38 -8.97
CA VAL A 166 -3.81 12.41 -9.81
C VAL A 166 -3.94 10.99 -9.26
N VAL A 167 -4.08 10.02 -10.16
CA VAL A 167 -4.00 8.60 -9.83
C VAL A 167 -2.67 8.02 -10.33
N VAL A 168 -1.94 7.32 -9.47
CA VAL A 168 -0.70 6.61 -9.83
C VAL A 168 -0.93 5.10 -9.81
N VAL A 169 -0.51 4.39 -10.86
CA VAL A 169 -0.78 2.96 -11.05
C VAL A 169 0.50 2.16 -11.25
N TYR A 170 0.70 1.11 -10.46
CA TYR A 170 1.73 0.08 -10.66
C TYR A 170 1.11 -1.32 -10.48
N ALA A 171 0.69 -1.94 -11.59
CA ALA A 171 -0.09 -3.18 -11.58
C ALA A 171 0.16 -4.05 -12.82
N GLY A 172 0.02 -5.37 -12.67
CA GLY A 172 0.04 -6.35 -13.78
C GLY A 172 0.73 -7.68 -13.47
N HIS A 173 1.53 -7.75 -12.41
CA HIS A 173 2.20 -9.01 -12.01
C HIS A 173 1.22 -10.16 -11.67
N ASN A 174 0.10 -9.85 -11.03
CA ASN A 174 -0.83 -10.86 -10.51
C ASN A 174 -1.99 -11.17 -11.47
N GLU A 175 -1.90 -10.84 -12.75
CA GLU A 175 -3.09 -10.92 -13.62
C GLU A 175 -3.68 -12.34 -13.73
N TRP A 176 -2.82 -13.35 -13.69
CA TRP A 176 -3.22 -14.75 -13.74
C TRP A 176 -3.69 -15.30 -12.40
N TYR A 177 -2.98 -15.01 -11.30
CA TYR A 177 -3.20 -15.68 -10.01
C TYR A 177 -3.85 -14.82 -8.92
N GLY A 178 -3.90 -13.50 -9.10
CA GLY A 178 -4.63 -12.61 -8.20
C GLY A 178 -6.12 -12.95 -8.17
N ALA A 179 -6.85 -12.42 -7.18
CA ALA A 179 -8.26 -12.79 -6.99
C ALA A 179 -9.07 -12.61 -8.28
N LEU A 180 -9.85 -13.63 -8.66
CA LEU A 180 -10.61 -13.67 -9.92
C LEU A 180 -9.75 -13.69 -11.20
N GLY A 181 -8.46 -13.98 -11.08
CA GLY A 181 -7.52 -14.03 -12.20
C GLY A 181 -7.74 -15.24 -13.12
N ALA A 182 -7.18 -15.15 -14.33
CA ALA A 182 -7.39 -16.11 -15.41
C ALA A 182 -6.97 -17.57 -15.08
N ALA A 183 -6.09 -17.76 -14.10
CA ALA A 183 -5.61 -19.06 -13.62
C ALA A 183 -5.81 -19.24 -12.11
N SER A 184 -6.70 -18.46 -11.48
CA SER A 184 -6.93 -18.47 -10.04
C SER A 184 -8.00 -19.50 -9.62
N THR A 185 -7.81 -20.13 -8.46
CA THR A 185 -8.86 -20.93 -7.80
C THR A 185 -9.98 -20.06 -7.23
N GLU A 186 -9.69 -18.79 -6.90
CA GLU A 186 -10.68 -17.79 -6.49
C GLU A 186 -11.36 -17.19 -7.73
N SER A 187 -11.83 -18.03 -8.66
CA SER A 187 -12.52 -17.62 -9.88
C SER A 187 -14.00 -18.01 -9.81
N PHE A 188 -14.88 -17.04 -10.06
CA PHE A 188 -16.33 -17.25 -10.06
C PHE A 188 -16.86 -17.62 -11.46
N ALA A 189 -16.17 -17.21 -12.53
CA ALA A 189 -16.55 -17.47 -13.91
C ALA A 189 -15.32 -17.46 -14.84
N SER A 190 -15.37 -18.27 -15.92
CA SER A 190 -14.31 -18.34 -16.95
C SER A 190 -14.28 -17.15 -17.92
N SER A 191 -15.24 -16.21 -17.80
CA SER A 191 -15.38 -15.05 -18.68
C SER A 191 -15.18 -13.73 -17.91
N PRO A 192 -14.29 -12.82 -18.36
CA PRO A 192 -14.13 -11.50 -17.76
C PRO A 192 -15.42 -10.68 -17.68
N GLY A 193 -16.32 -10.83 -18.66
CA GLY A 193 -17.62 -10.16 -18.66
C GLY A 193 -18.52 -10.61 -17.51
N LEU A 194 -18.55 -11.91 -17.23
CA LEU A 194 -19.32 -12.49 -16.13
C LEU A 194 -18.72 -12.11 -14.77
N THR A 195 -17.38 -12.10 -14.64
CA THR A 195 -16.71 -11.64 -13.41
C THR A 195 -17.08 -10.19 -13.09
N ARG A 196 -17.05 -9.29 -14.08
CA ARG A 196 -17.48 -7.89 -13.90
C ARG A 196 -18.95 -7.77 -13.52
N ALA A 197 -19.83 -8.55 -14.17
CA ALA A 197 -21.25 -8.57 -13.84
C ALA A 197 -21.48 -9.05 -12.40
N TYR A 198 -20.78 -10.10 -11.97
CA TYR A 198 -20.84 -10.60 -10.60
C TYR A 198 -20.39 -9.54 -9.58
N LEU A 199 -19.24 -8.89 -9.80
CA LEU A 199 -18.74 -7.83 -8.90
C LEU A 199 -19.76 -6.70 -8.74
N ARG A 200 -20.42 -6.28 -9.84
CA ARG A 200 -21.49 -5.28 -9.80
C ARG A 200 -22.72 -5.77 -9.05
N LEU A 201 -23.12 -7.03 -9.27
CA LEU A 201 -24.31 -7.63 -8.65
C LEU A 201 -24.12 -7.98 -7.17
N ARG A 202 -22.88 -8.24 -6.72
CA ARG A 202 -22.55 -8.54 -5.31
C ARG A 202 -23.00 -7.42 -4.34
N ARG A 203 -23.13 -6.19 -4.83
CA ARG A 203 -23.63 -5.03 -4.05
C ARG A 203 -25.10 -5.17 -3.62
N PHE A 204 -25.87 -6.10 -4.20
CA PHE A 204 -27.25 -6.38 -3.80
C PHE A 204 -27.29 -7.42 -2.66
N ARG A 205 -28.06 -7.14 -1.61
CA ARG A 205 -28.23 -8.04 -0.46
C ARG A 205 -28.84 -9.37 -0.88
N THR A 206 -29.72 -9.34 -1.87
CA THR A 206 -30.31 -10.55 -2.46
C THR A 206 -29.24 -11.48 -3.04
N VAL A 207 -28.21 -10.94 -3.69
CA VAL A 207 -27.12 -11.74 -4.26
C VAL A 207 -26.23 -12.32 -3.16
N GLN A 208 -25.97 -11.54 -2.10
CA GLN A 208 -25.27 -12.03 -0.91
C GLN A 208 -26.06 -13.17 -0.24
N LEU A 209 -27.38 -13.01 -0.09
CA LEU A 209 -28.26 -14.04 0.47
C LEU A 209 -28.18 -15.35 -0.34
N VAL A 210 -28.25 -15.27 -1.66
CA VAL A 210 -28.13 -16.45 -2.54
C VAL A 210 -26.76 -17.10 -2.38
N ARG A 211 -25.68 -16.31 -2.40
CA ARG A 211 -24.31 -16.81 -2.20
C ARG A 211 -24.17 -17.52 -0.85
N ASP A 212 -24.66 -16.91 0.22
CA ASP A 212 -24.55 -17.46 1.57
C ASP A 212 -25.39 -18.74 1.72
N ALA A 213 -26.56 -18.80 1.09
CA ALA A 213 -27.40 -20.01 1.05
C ALA A 213 -26.71 -21.15 0.28
N VAL A 214 -26.11 -20.86 -0.88
CA VAL A 214 -25.32 -21.83 -1.65
C VAL A 214 -24.13 -22.33 -0.83
N GLY A 215 -23.40 -21.43 -0.17
CA GLY A 215 -22.25 -21.79 0.68
C GLY A 215 -22.66 -22.71 1.85
N ARG A 216 -23.79 -22.41 2.52
CA ARG A 216 -24.33 -23.27 3.59
C ARG A 216 -24.77 -24.64 3.07
N LEU A 217 -25.39 -24.70 1.90
CA LEU A 217 -25.80 -25.96 1.27
C LEU A 217 -24.60 -26.83 0.87
N ALA A 218 -23.53 -26.22 0.37
CA ALA A 218 -22.28 -26.92 0.05
C ALA A 218 -21.61 -27.47 1.32
N ALA A 219 -21.52 -26.67 2.39
CA ALA A 219 -20.97 -27.11 3.68
C ALA A 219 -21.75 -28.29 4.29
N LEU A 220 -23.08 -28.32 4.13
CA LEU A 220 -23.93 -29.42 4.59
C LEU A 220 -23.74 -30.72 3.79
N ARG A 221 -23.21 -30.65 2.56
CA ARG A 221 -22.93 -31.83 1.72
C ARG A 221 -21.62 -32.52 2.05
N GLY A 222 -20.83 -31.99 2.99
CA GLY A 222 -19.54 -32.58 3.35
C GLY A 222 -18.54 -32.56 2.18
N GLU A 223 -18.72 -31.65 1.22
CA GLU A 223 -17.67 -31.33 0.25
C GLU A 223 -16.58 -30.61 1.02
N GLU A 224 -15.67 -31.38 1.64
CA GLU A 224 -14.40 -30.82 2.05
C GLU A 224 -13.71 -30.24 0.81
N PRO A 225 -13.14 -29.03 0.89
CA PRO A 225 -12.26 -28.56 -0.17
C PRO A 225 -11.20 -29.64 -0.40
N ALA A 226 -10.94 -29.97 -1.67
CA ALA A 226 -10.01 -31.02 -2.05
C ALA A 226 -8.58 -30.71 -1.56
N ASP A 227 -8.29 -31.01 -0.29
CA ASP A 227 -7.02 -30.74 0.36
C ASP A 227 -6.07 -31.93 0.15
N GLY A 228 -5.61 -32.04 -1.09
CA GLY A 228 -4.45 -32.85 -1.47
C GLY A 228 -3.19 -32.00 -1.71
N ARG A 229 -3.18 -30.75 -1.23
CA ARG A 229 -2.16 -29.74 -1.57
C ARG A 229 -1.21 -29.52 -0.39
N PRO A 230 0.10 -29.31 -0.63
CA PRO A 230 1.04 -29.07 0.44
C PRO A 230 0.64 -27.80 1.21
N PRO A 231 0.78 -27.77 2.56
CA PRO A 231 0.52 -26.57 3.35
C PRO A 231 1.44 -25.46 2.85
N SER A 232 0.86 -24.45 2.19
CA SER A 232 1.64 -23.29 1.73
C SER A 232 1.54 -22.14 2.71
N ASN A 233 2.71 -21.53 2.94
CA ASN A 233 2.93 -20.43 3.88
C ASN A 233 2.41 -19.08 3.38
N THR A 234 1.99 -18.94 2.11
CA THR A 234 1.62 -17.64 1.52
C THR A 234 0.23 -17.65 0.87
N LEU A 235 -0.46 -16.51 0.91
CA LEU A 235 -1.80 -16.34 0.34
C LEU A 235 -1.81 -16.61 -1.18
N MET A 236 -0.85 -16.06 -1.92
CA MET A 236 -0.79 -16.24 -3.39
C MET A 236 -0.60 -17.69 -3.82
N ALA A 237 0.18 -18.47 -3.08
CA ALA A 237 0.36 -19.89 -3.38
C ALA A 237 -0.94 -20.69 -3.22
N ARG A 238 -1.86 -20.26 -2.33
CA ARG A 238 -3.18 -20.89 -2.16
C ARG A 238 -4.15 -20.55 -3.30
N MET A 239 -3.92 -19.45 -4.01
CA MET A 239 -4.81 -18.94 -5.05
C MET A 239 -4.55 -19.55 -6.44
N ILE A 240 -3.52 -20.38 -6.59
CA ILE A 240 -3.16 -20.93 -7.89
C ILE A 240 -4.06 -22.12 -8.23
N GLY A 241 -4.75 -22.00 -9.36
CA GLY A 241 -5.46 -23.10 -10.02
C GLY A 241 -4.53 -23.84 -10.97
N GLU A 242 -4.25 -23.22 -12.12
CA GLU A 242 -3.38 -23.79 -13.17
C GLU A 242 -1.93 -23.28 -12.98
N GLN A 243 -1.04 -24.17 -12.51
CA GLN A 243 0.36 -23.81 -12.23
C GLN A 243 1.21 -23.62 -13.50
N ASN A 244 0.84 -24.27 -14.60
CA ASN A 244 1.59 -24.23 -15.85
C ASN A 244 0.81 -23.41 -16.89
N VAL A 245 1.23 -22.17 -17.14
CA VAL A 245 0.65 -21.27 -18.14
C VAL A 245 1.70 -20.94 -19.22
N PRO A 246 1.88 -21.83 -20.22
CA PRO A 246 2.89 -21.67 -21.26
C PRO A 246 2.72 -20.38 -22.05
N TYR A 247 3.84 -19.80 -22.48
CA TYR A 247 3.84 -18.58 -23.29
C TYR A 247 3.03 -18.77 -24.58
N GLY A 248 2.16 -17.81 -24.88
CA GLY A 248 1.35 -17.83 -26.10
C GLY A 248 0.17 -18.81 -26.08
N GLY A 249 -0.04 -19.58 -25.02
CA GLY A 249 -1.21 -20.46 -24.84
C GLY A 249 -2.53 -19.70 -24.61
N GLU A 250 -3.65 -20.42 -24.49
CA GLU A 250 -4.97 -19.81 -24.30
C GLU A 250 -5.09 -19.03 -22.98
N THR A 251 -4.75 -19.66 -21.85
CA THR A 251 -4.74 -19.03 -20.51
C THR A 251 -3.79 -17.83 -20.47
N TYR A 252 -2.63 -17.91 -21.15
CA TYR A 252 -1.71 -16.78 -21.28
C TYR A 252 -2.39 -15.59 -21.97
N ARG A 253 -2.97 -15.81 -23.17
CA ARG A 253 -3.65 -14.74 -23.93
C ARG A 253 -4.88 -14.21 -23.20
N ALA A 254 -5.59 -15.05 -22.43
CA ALA A 254 -6.72 -14.64 -21.60
C ALA A 254 -6.29 -13.63 -20.54
N GLY A 255 -5.19 -13.87 -19.82
CA GLY A 255 -4.63 -12.90 -18.88
C GLY A 255 -4.22 -11.58 -19.53
N VAL A 256 -3.56 -11.62 -20.69
CA VAL A 256 -3.20 -10.39 -21.45
C VAL A 256 -4.44 -9.58 -21.82
N ARG A 257 -5.47 -10.23 -22.38
CA ARG A 257 -6.73 -9.56 -22.74
C ARG A 257 -7.46 -9.01 -21.53
N GLN A 258 -7.48 -9.76 -20.42
CA GLN A 258 -8.10 -9.33 -19.17
C GLN A 258 -7.47 -8.01 -18.68
N PHE A 259 -6.14 -7.96 -18.65
CA PHE A 259 -5.41 -6.76 -18.25
C PHE A 259 -5.70 -5.58 -19.20
N GLU A 260 -5.62 -5.82 -20.51
CA GLU A 260 -5.85 -4.78 -21.52
C GLU A 260 -7.27 -4.20 -21.45
N GLU A 261 -8.29 -5.05 -21.36
CA GLU A 261 -9.68 -4.61 -21.23
C GLU A 261 -9.95 -3.84 -19.94
N ASN A 262 -9.46 -4.35 -18.80
CA ASN A 262 -9.73 -3.75 -17.51
C ASN A 262 -8.91 -2.46 -17.32
N LEU A 263 -7.63 -2.43 -17.72
CA LEU A 263 -6.82 -1.22 -17.69
C LEU A 263 -7.42 -0.14 -18.59
N GLY A 264 -7.85 -0.48 -19.81
CA GLY A 264 -8.55 0.46 -20.68
C GLY A 264 -9.80 1.06 -20.03
N ARG A 265 -10.62 0.24 -19.36
CA ARG A 265 -11.81 0.71 -18.61
C ARG A 265 -11.45 1.61 -17.43
N ILE A 266 -10.40 1.28 -16.69
CA ILE A 266 -9.90 2.09 -15.57
C ILE A 266 -9.47 3.47 -16.08
N LEU A 267 -8.64 3.50 -17.12
CA LEU A 267 -8.13 4.76 -17.69
C LEU A 267 -9.27 5.60 -18.30
N ALA A 268 -10.18 4.97 -19.04
CA ALA A 268 -11.35 5.65 -19.61
C ALA A 268 -12.26 6.28 -18.54
N ALA A 269 -12.42 5.62 -17.39
CA ALA A 269 -13.25 6.14 -16.31
C ALA A 269 -12.60 7.37 -15.64
N TYR A 270 -11.29 7.34 -15.40
CA TYR A 270 -10.57 8.51 -14.88
C TYR A 270 -10.50 9.66 -15.89
N GLU A 271 -10.28 9.35 -17.17
CA GLU A 271 -10.35 10.33 -18.26
C GLU A 271 -11.71 11.02 -18.31
N ALA A 272 -12.81 10.26 -18.22
CA ALA A 272 -14.17 10.80 -18.18
C ALA A 272 -14.43 11.67 -16.94
N ALA A 273 -13.75 11.38 -15.82
CA ALA A 273 -13.80 12.18 -14.60
C ALA A 273 -12.83 13.39 -14.60
N GLY A 274 -12.01 13.54 -15.65
CA GLY A 274 -11.01 14.61 -15.74
C GLY A 274 -9.81 14.44 -14.80
N ILE A 275 -9.56 13.21 -14.32
CA ILE A 275 -8.47 12.90 -13.38
C ILE A 275 -7.26 12.36 -14.18
N PRO A 276 -6.09 13.03 -14.14
CA PRO A 276 -4.92 12.52 -14.83
C PRO A 276 -4.41 11.24 -14.17
N VAL A 277 -3.95 10.30 -15.01
CA VAL A 277 -3.40 9.02 -14.57
C VAL A 277 -1.95 8.89 -15.00
N TYR A 278 -1.08 8.51 -14.06
CA TYR A 278 0.30 8.11 -14.32
C TYR A 278 0.42 6.61 -14.09
N VAL A 279 0.66 5.85 -15.15
CA VAL A 279 0.76 4.39 -15.11
C VAL A 279 2.20 3.96 -15.42
N SER A 280 2.80 3.19 -14.52
CA SER A 280 4.18 2.75 -14.68
C SER A 280 4.29 1.41 -15.39
N THR A 281 5.31 1.28 -16.24
CA THR A 281 5.80 -0.03 -16.68
C THR A 281 6.37 -0.83 -15.50
N LEU A 282 6.34 -2.15 -15.62
CA LEU A 282 6.65 -3.10 -14.56
C LEU A 282 8.08 -3.63 -14.71
N ALA A 283 8.79 -3.68 -13.59
CA ALA A 283 10.09 -4.34 -13.45
C ALA A 283 9.95 -5.61 -12.61
N SER A 284 10.82 -6.58 -12.82
CA SER A 284 10.96 -7.78 -11.99
C SER A 284 12.42 -8.18 -11.90
N ASN A 285 12.76 -9.07 -10.97
CA ASN A 285 14.09 -9.66 -10.96
C ASN A 285 14.24 -10.59 -12.17
N GLU A 286 15.14 -10.25 -13.07
CA GLU A 286 15.45 -11.00 -14.29
C GLU A 286 16.74 -11.80 -14.12
N HIS A 287 17.71 -11.21 -13.41
CA HIS A 287 19.06 -11.76 -13.25
C HIS A 287 19.14 -12.92 -12.25
N ASP A 288 18.61 -12.73 -11.04
CA ASP A 288 18.83 -13.67 -9.93
C ASP A 288 17.66 -14.64 -9.73
N GLN A 289 16.49 -14.32 -10.29
CA GLN A 289 15.33 -15.19 -10.19
C GLN A 289 15.25 -16.12 -11.41
N ARG A 290 15.67 -17.37 -11.20
CA ARG A 290 15.46 -18.44 -12.18
C ARG A 290 13.95 -18.64 -12.43
N PRO A 291 13.53 -19.00 -13.65
CA PRO A 291 12.16 -19.41 -13.92
C PRO A 291 11.69 -20.47 -12.93
N PHE A 292 10.49 -20.29 -12.40
CA PHE A 292 9.92 -21.23 -11.44
C PHE A 292 9.49 -22.52 -12.13
N ILE A 293 8.86 -22.40 -13.31
CA ILE A 293 8.46 -23.55 -14.13
C ILE A 293 8.91 -23.34 -15.58
N THR A 294 9.67 -24.31 -16.09
CA THR A 294 9.95 -24.41 -17.52
C THR A 294 8.86 -25.24 -18.19
N ALA A 295 8.18 -24.67 -19.18
CA ALA A 295 7.25 -25.40 -20.02
C ALA A 295 7.97 -25.90 -21.28
N HIS A 296 7.49 -27.02 -21.82
CA HIS A 296 8.03 -27.60 -23.04
C HIS A 296 7.02 -27.52 -24.19
N GLY A 297 7.54 -27.34 -25.41
CA GLY A 297 6.73 -27.46 -26.62
C GLY A 297 6.15 -28.86 -26.77
N ALA A 298 4.94 -28.97 -27.32
CA ALA A 298 4.28 -30.27 -27.52
C ALA A 298 5.10 -31.23 -28.40
N ASP A 299 5.82 -30.68 -29.38
CA ASP A 299 6.64 -31.42 -30.33
C ASP A 299 8.16 -31.34 -30.01
N ALA A 300 8.53 -30.82 -28.83
CA ALA A 300 9.93 -30.66 -28.47
C ALA A 300 10.57 -32.00 -28.09
N ASP A 301 11.81 -32.22 -28.56
CA ASP A 301 12.64 -33.33 -28.09
C ASP A 301 13.22 -33.00 -26.72
N THR A 302 12.44 -33.28 -25.67
CA THR A 302 12.78 -32.94 -24.29
C THR A 302 14.03 -33.66 -23.78
N ALA A 303 14.33 -34.85 -24.31
CA ALA A 303 15.54 -35.58 -23.97
C ALA A 303 16.78 -34.88 -24.56
N ALA A 304 16.76 -34.57 -25.86
CA ALA A 304 17.85 -33.83 -26.50
C ALA A 304 18.02 -32.42 -25.93
N TRP A 305 16.91 -31.76 -25.55
CA TRP A 305 16.94 -30.49 -24.84
C TRP A 305 17.66 -30.63 -23.50
N PHE A 306 17.30 -31.63 -22.69
CA PHE A 306 17.88 -31.84 -21.37
C PHE A 306 19.38 -32.11 -21.46
N ASP A 307 19.79 -32.97 -22.39
CA ASP A 307 21.21 -33.28 -22.62
C ASP A 307 22.01 -32.02 -23.00
N ALA A 308 21.48 -31.20 -23.91
CA ALA A 308 22.12 -29.95 -24.32
C ALA A 308 22.15 -28.90 -23.19
N ALA A 309 21.05 -28.75 -22.46
CA ALA A 309 20.93 -27.80 -21.36
C ALA A 309 21.87 -28.16 -20.20
N GLN A 310 21.93 -29.44 -19.83
CA GLN A 310 22.83 -29.93 -18.79
C GLN A 310 24.29 -29.75 -19.18
N ALA A 311 24.68 -30.18 -20.40
CA ALA A 311 26.05 -30.00 -20.87
C ALA A 311 26.46 -28.52 -20.93
N GLY A 312 25.53 -27.64 -21.31
CA GLY A 312 25.74 -26.20 -21.31
C GLY A 312 25.88 -25.61 -19.90
N ALA A 313 25.07 -26.07 -18.95
CA ALA A 313 25.18 -25.67 -17.54
C ALA A 313 26.50 -26.14 -16.91
N ASP A 314 26.94 -27.36 -17.21
CA ASP A 314 28.23 -27.91 -16.76
C ASP A 314 29.39 -27.09 -17.34
N ALA A 315 29.34 -26.76 -18.64
CA ALA A 315 30.34 -25.90 -19.27
C ALA A 315 30.39 -24.49 -18.65
N LEU A 316 29.23 -23.92 -18.29
CA LEU A 316 29.15 -22.63 -17.60
C LEU A 316 29.80 -22.71 -16.22
N TYR A 317 29.49 -23.75 -15.44
CA TYR A 317 30.08 -23.99 -14.12
C TYR A 317 31.61 -24.16 -14.19
N GLU A 318 32.09 -24.87 -15.20
CA GLU A 318 33.51 -25.07 -15.49
C GLU A 318 34.21 -23.85 -16.13
N GLN A 319 33.51 -22.73 -16.31
CA GLN A 319 34.01 -21.51 -16.95
C GLN A 319 34.45 -21.69 -18.42
N ARG A 320 33.95 -22.73 -19.11
CA ARG A 320 34.10 -22.92 -20.57
C ARG A 320 33.05 -22.10 -21.31
N ILE A 321 33.16 -20.77 -21.20
CA ILE A 321 32.11 -19.83 -21.62
C ILE A 321 31.69 -19.97 -23.11
N PRO A 322 32.61 -20.12 -24.09
CA PRO A 322 32.21 -20.32 -25.49
C PRO A 322 31.38 -21.60 -25.68
N ASP A 323 31.81 -22.71 -25.10
CA ASP A 323 31.11 -23.99 -25.18
C ASP A 323 29.72 -23.90 -24.52
N ALA A 324 29.64 -23.23 -23.37
CA ALA A 324 28.39 -22.99 -22.66
C ALA A 324 27.39 -22.24 -23.53
N ILE A 325 27.82 -21.16 -24.19
CA ILE A 325 26.97 -20.38 -25.10
C ILE A 325 26.46 -21.26 -26.24
N ASP A 326 27.33 -22.03 -26.90
CA ASP A 326 26.94 -22.87 -28.04
C ASP A 326 25.95 -23.97 -27.64
N LEU A 327 26.20 -24.64 -26.52
CA LEU A 327 25.34 -25.72 -26.00
C LEU A 327 23.98 -25.21 -25.52
N LEU A 328 23.96 -24.08 -24.80
CA LEU A 328 22.72 -23.46 -24.29
C LEU A 328 21.90 -22.84 -25.42
N ALA A 329 22.54 -22.23 -26.43
CA ALA A 329 21.86 -21.77 -27.64
C ALA A 329 21.25 -22.94 -28.42
N ARG A 330 21.94 -24.09 -28.48
CA ARG A 330 21.38 -25.32 -29.06
C ARG A 330 20.17 -25.81 -28.24
N ALA A 331 20.24 -25.83 -26.91
CA ALA A 331 19.10 -26.20 -26.08
C ALA A 331 17.90 -25.28 -26.35
N ALA A 332 18.11 -23.96 -26.37
CA ALA A 332 17.08 -22.98 -26.69
C ALA A 332 16.47 -23.12 -28.10
N ALA A 333 17.22 -23.69 -29.06
CA ALA A 333 16.75 -23.99 -30.40
C ALA A 333 15.95 -25.30 -30.49
N ILE A 334 16.28 -26.31 -29.66
CA ILE A 334 15.53 -27.57 -29.57
C ILE A 334 14.13 -27.32 -28.98
N ASP A 335 14.06 -26.51 -27.93
CA ASP A 335 12.79 -26.10 -27.33
C ASP A 335 12.75 -24.60 -27.04
N THR A 336 12.03 -23.88 -27.88
CA THR A 336 11.91 -22.41 -27.79
C THR A 336 11.02 -21.92 -26.66
N LEU A 337 10.29 -22.82 -25.97
CA LEU A 337 9.46 -22.51 -24.80
C LEU A 337 10.18 -22.80 -23.47
N ALA A 338 11.29 -23.53 -23.50
CA ALA A 338 12.00 -23.92 -22.29
C ALA A 338 12.78 -22.75 -21.68
N ALA A 339 12.21 -22.15 -20.63
CA ALA A 339 12.71 -20.94 -19.99
C ALA A 339 14.11 -21.08 -19.39
N ASP A 340 14.44 -22.26 -18.85
CA ASP A 340 15.71 -22.51 -18.15
C ASP A 340 16.93 -22.39 -19.08
N ALA A 341 16.80 -22.79 -20.35
CA ALA A 341 17.89 -22.67 -21.32
C ALA A 341 18.25 -21.21 -21.56
N TYR A 342 17.25 -20.33 -21.68
CA TYR A 342 17.47 -18.89 -21.83
C TYR A 342 18.06 -18.25 -20.57
N PHE A 343 17.64 -18.70 -19.38
CA PHE A 343 18.18 -18.19 -18.12
C PHE A 343 19.68 -18.49 -17.99
N ALA A 344 20.07 -19.75 -18.23
CA ALA A 344 21.48 -20.14 -18.23
C ALA A 344 22.28 -19.42 -19.33
N LEU A 345 21.68 -19.24 -20.51
CA LEU A 345 22.31 -18.52 -21.63
C LEU A 345 22.55 -17.04 -21.27
N GLY A 346 21.66 -16.42 -20.49
CA GLY A 346 21.84 -15.07 -19.94
C GLY A 346 23.13 -14.94 -19.13
N HIS A 347 23.36 -15.85 -18.18
CA HIS A 347 24.60 -15.88 -17.41
C HIS A 347 25.83 -16.19 -18.27
N ALA A 348 25.72 -17.08 -19.26
CA ALA A 348 26.82 -17.37 -20.18
C ALA A 348 27.22 -16.14 -21.02
N TYR A 349 26.24 -15.38 -21.52
CA TYR A 349 26.49 -14.12 -22.21
C TYR A 349 27.07 -13.04 -21.29
N GLU A 350 26.58 -12.94 -20.05
CA GLU A 350 27.13 -12.00 -19.07
C GLU A 350 28.60 -12.31 -18.77
N ALA A 351 28.95 -13.59 -18.54
CA ALA A 351 30.32 -14.03 -18.34
C ALA A 351 31.24 -13.74 -19.54
N ALA A 352 30.68 -13.70 -20.76
CA ALA A 352 31.38 -13.31 -21.98
C ALA A 352 31.48 -11.79 -22.20
N GLY A 353 30.92 -10.96 -21.30
CA GLY A 353 30.84 -9.50 -21.47
C GLY A 353 29.82 -9.06 -22.53
N ARG A 354 28.92 -9.95 -22.95
CA ARG A 354 27.89 -9.73 -23.99
C ARG A 354 26.58 -9.24 -23.37
N GLY A 355 26.63 -8.04 -22.78
CA GLY A 355 25.54 -7.51 -21.93
C GLY A 355 24.19 -7.38 -22.62
N ALA A 356 24.16 -6.99 -23.90
CA ALA A 356 22.90 -6.86 -24.65
C ALA A 356 22.23 -8.22 -24.89
N GLU A 357 23.00 -9.24 -25.27
CA GLU A 357 22.49 -10.60 -25.44
C GLU A 357 22.11 -11.25 -24.09
N ALA A 358 22.88 -10.98 -23.03
CA ALA A 358 22.54 -11.43 -21.69
C ALA A 358 21.16 -10.91 -21.27
N ARG A 359 20.93 -9.60 -21.45
CA ARG A 359 19.65 -8.97 -21.13
C ARG A 359 18.49 -9.60 -21.91
N GLU A 360 18.62 -9.77 -23.23
CA GLU A 360 17.55 -10.37 -24.03
C GLU A 360 17.26 -11.81 -23.58
N ALA A 361 18.30 -12.59 -23.25
CA ALA A 361 18.14 -13.96 -22.76
C ALA A 361 17.42 -14.00 -21.40
N PHE A 362 17.77 -13.12 -20.44
CA PHE A 362 17.07 -13.03 -19.16
C PHE A 362 15.61 -12.56 -19.31
N GLU A 363 15.36 -11.54 -20.13
CA GLU A 363 14.00 -11.08 -20.44
C GLU A 363 13.17 -12.20 -21.07
N ARG A 364 13.76 -12.97 -21.99
CA ARG A 364 13.12 -14.12 -22.62
C ARG A 364 12.83 -15.23 -21.62
N ALA A 365 13.75 -15.53 -20.70
CA ALA A 365 13.55 -16.50 -19.64
C ALA A 365 12.36 -16.12 -18.74
N ARG A 366 12.27 -14.85 -18.32
CA ARG A 366 11.09 -14.35 -17.57
C ARG A 366 9.81 -14.47 -18.39
N ASP A 367 9.83 -14.10 -19.66
CA ASP A 367 8.65 -14.19 -20.53
C ASP A 367 8.22 -15.64 -20.77
N LEU A 368 9.12 -16.61 -20.65
CA LEU A 368 8.82 -18.04 -20.80
C LEU A 368 8.45 -18.74 -19.50
N ASP A 369 8.73 -18.13 -18.33
CA ASP A 369 8.37 -18.68 -17.02
C ASP A 369 6.87 -19.01 -16.98
N ALA A 370 6.56 -20.30 -16.91
CA ALA A 370 5.20 -20.78 -17.04
C ALA A 370 4.41 -20.60 -15.73
N LEU A 371 5.10 -20.36 -14.62
CA LEU A 371 4.47 -19.89 -13.39
C LEU A 371 4.44 -18.36 -13.39
N ARG A 372 3.33 -17.81 -13.85
CA ARG A 372 3.12 -16.38 -14.15
C ARG A 372 2.96 -15.47 -12.93
N PHE A 373 3.89 -15.55 -11.98
CA PHE A 373 3.99 -14.56 -10.90
C PHE A 373 4.63 -13.25 -11.37
N ARG A 374 5.58 -13.32 -12.31
CA ARG A 374 6.20 -12.14 -12.92
C ARG A 374 5.43 -11.74 -14.18
N ALA A 375 5.21 -10.44 -14.35
CA ALA A 375 4.63 -9.89 -15.57
C ALA A 375 5.60 -10.09 -16.75
N PRO A 376 5.15 -10.66 -17.89
CA PRO A 376 5.96 -10.69 -19.10
C PRO A 376 6.04 -9.30 -19.76
N ARG A 377 6.99 -9.12 -20.69
CA ARG A 377 7.14 -7.88 -21.51
C ARG A 377 5.82 -7.39 -22.11
N ALA A 378 4.96 -8.31 -22.55
CA ALA A 378 3.67 -8.00 -23.13
C ALA A 378 2.77 -7.12 -22.23
N MET A 379 2.90 -7.18 -20.90
CA MET A 379 2.14 -6.29 -19.99
C MET A 379 2.58 -4.83 -20.14
N ASN A 380 3.88 -4.58 -20.31
CA ASN A 380 4.40 -3.22 -20.52
C ASN A 380 3.94 -2.65 -21.86
N ASP A 381 3.81 -3.49 -22.90
CA ASP A 381 3.25 -3.06 -24.18
C ASP A 381 1.76 -2.72 -24.06
N VAL A 382 0.99 -3.51 -23.30
CA VAL A 382 -0.41 -3.21 -22.97
C VAL A 382 -0.52 -1.86 -22.24
N ILE A 383 0.32 -1.62 -21.23
CA ILE A 383 0.35 -0.35 -20.47
C ILE A 383 0.54 0.84 -21.42
N ARG A 384 1.55 0.77 -22.30
CA ARG A 384 1.84 1.86 -23.25
C ARG A 384 0.68 2.09 -24.22
N ARG A 385 0.09 1.02 -24.78
CA ARG A 385 -1.04 1.13 -25.71
C ARG A 385 -2.28 1.70 -25.03
N ALA A 386 -2.64 1.18 -23.85
CA ALA A 386 -3.81 1.64 -23.10
C ALA A 386 -3.66 3.11 -22.67
N ALA A 387 -2.47 3.50 -22.21
CA ALA A 387 -2.17 4.87 -21.85
C ALA A 387 -2.29 5.83 -23.03
N ALA A 388 -1.72 5.47 -24.19
CA ALA A 388 -1.84 6.26 -25.42
C ALA A 388 -3.29 6.39 -25.90
N ALA A 389 -4.13 5.36 -25.69
CA ALA A 389 -5.54 5.36 -26.09
C ALA A 389 -6.44 6.26 -25.21
N HIS A 390 -6.06 6.49 -23.95
CA HIS A 390 -6.87 7.17 -22.93
C HIS A 390 -6.19 8.40 -22.29
N GLY A 391 -5.18 8.95 -22.96
CA GLY A 391 -4.49 10.17 -22.51
C GLY A 391 -3.72 10.04 -21.18
N ALA A 392 -3.44 8.82 -20.72
CA ALA A 392 -2.67 8.61 -19.49
C ALA A 392 -1.16 8.77 -19.74
N ARG A 393 -0.44 9.23 -18.72
CA ARG A 393 1.02 9.38 -18.76
C ARG A 393 1.69 8.06 -18.43
N VAL A 394 2.52 7.55 -19.35
CA VAL A 394 3.40 6.40 -19.05
C VAL A 394 4.60 6.88 -18.25
N VAL A 395 4.83 6.25 -17.10
CA VAL A 395 6.07 6.34 -16.33
C VAL A 395 6.93 5.13 -16.67
N GLU A 396 8.12 5.34 -17.23
CA GLU A 396 9.00 4.25 -17.66
C GLU A 396 9.78 3.64 -16.48
N GLY A 397 9.06 3.04 -15.54
CA GLY A 397 9.60 2.40 -14.33
C GLY A 397 10.59 1.27 -14.63
N ASP A 398 10.30 0.39 -15.58
CA ASP A 398 11.25 -0.66 -16.02
C ASP A 398 12.57 -0.05 -16.51
N SER A 399 12.49 1.00 -17.33
CA SER A 399 13.68 1.71 -17.83
C SER A 399 14.47 2.38 -16.71
N ALA A 400 13.80 2.95 -15.71
CA ALA A 400 14.45 3.56 -14.55
C ALA A 400 15.23 2.51 -13.73
N PHE A 401 14.68 1.31 -13.55
CA PHE A 401 15.37 0.20 -12.89
C PHE A 401 16.59 -0.26 -13.69
N ARG A 402 16.43 -0.41 -15.01
CA ARG A 402 17.54 -0.81 -15.91
C ARG A 402 18.68 0.21 -15.91
N ALA A 403 18.36 1.51 -15.90
CA ALA A 403 19.35 2.58 -15.95
C ALA A 403 20.35 2.56 -14.79
N VAL A 404 19.94 2.04 -13.62
CA VAL A 404 20.81 1.94 -12.43
C VAL A 404 21.28 0.51 -12.14
N SER A 405 20.91 -0.45 -13.00
CA SER A 405 21.30 -1.85 -12.87
C SER A 405 22.54 -2.18 -13.72
N PRO A 406 23.51 -2.96 -13.21
CA PRO A 406 24.65 -3.43 -13.99
C PRO A 406 24.20 -4.13 -15.28
N GLY A 407 24.82 -3.80 -16.41
CA GLY A 407 24.47 -4.36 -17.72
C GLY A 407 23.04 -4.07 -18.21
N GLY A 408 22.27 -3.23 -17.49
CA GLY A 408 20.86 -3.00 -17.78
C GLY A 408 19.94 -4.18 -17.46
N VAL A 409 20.39 -5.13 -16.62
CA VAL A 409 19.62 -6.31 -16.19
C VAL A 409 19.17 -6.14 -14.75
N VAL A 410 17.86 -6.19 -14.50
CA VAL A 410 17.31 -5.95 -13.16
C VAL A 410 17.51 -7.18 -12.27
N GLY A 411 18.10 -6.97 -11.09
CA GLY A 411 18.40 -8.03 -10.13
C GLY A 411 18.24 -7.62 -8.67
N HIS A 412 18.88 -8.36 -7.76
CA HIS A 412 18.78 -8.25 -6.30
C HIS A 412 19.23 -6.88 -5.75
N ARG A 413 19.99 -6.12 -6.56
CA ARG A 413 20.35 -4.75 -6.24
C ARG A 413 19.13 -3.85 -6.07
N LEU A 414 18.05 -4.11 -6.79
CA LEU A 414 16.79 -3.35 -6.70
C LEU A 414 15.58 -4.22 -6.30
N MET A 415 15.71 -5.53 -6.34
CA MET A 415 14.64 -6.49 -6.03
C MET A 415 14.99 -7.32 -4.80
N LEU A 416 14.00 -7.71 -4.02
CA LEU A 416 14.18 -8.64 -2.91
C LEU A 416 14.21 -10.08 -3.40
N GLU A 417 13.34 -10.40 -4.34
CA GLU A 417 13.02 -11.74 -4.82
C GLU A 417 12.44 -11.59 -6.24
N HIS A 418 11.52 -12.46 -6.70
CA HIS A 418 11.06 -12.45 -8.09
C HIS A 418 10.48 -11.12 -8.61
N LEU A 419 9.78 -10.32 -7.79
CA LEU A 419 9.10 -9.10 -8.26
C LEU A 419 8.97 -7.94 -7.27
N HIS A 420 9.25 -8.14 -5.98
CA HIS A 420 9.11 -7.08 -4.98
C HIS A 420 10.37 -6.22 -4.95
N PRO A 421 10.27 -4.89 -5.18
CA PRO A 421 11.40 -4.00 -5.01
C PRO A 421 11.93 -4.02 -3.57
N ASN A 422 13.25 -3.93 -3.43
CA ASN A 422 13.86 -3.60 -2.15
C ASN A 422 13.71 -2.09 -1.86
N LEU A 423 14.26 -1.61 -0.75
CA LEU A 423 14.14 -0.20 -0.36
C LEU A 423 14.73 0.79 -1.39
N ASP A 424 15.79 0.40 -2.09
CA ASP A 424 16.39 1.24 -3.13
C ASP A 424 15.55 1.19 -4.42
N GLY A 425 15.03 0.01 -4.79
CA GLY A 425 14.10 -0.14 -5.91
C GLY A 425 12.83 0.67 -5.76
N TYR A 426 12.23 0.72 -4.56
CA TYR A 426 11.10 1.61 -4.28
C TYR A 426 11.47 3.09 -4.42
N GLY A 427 12.69 3.47 -4.02
CA GLY A 427 13.22 4.82 -4.24
C GLY A 427 13.31 5.17 -5.72
N VAL A 428 13.87 4.27 -6.54
CA VAL A 428 13.98 4.45 -8.00
C VAL A 428 12.61 4.58 -8.65
N LEU A 429 11.64 3.75 -8.25
CA LEU A 429 10.27 3.84 -8.76
C LEU A 429 9.64 5.19 -8.41
N ALA A 430 9.74 5.62 -7.15
CA ALA A 430 9.22 6.90 -6.70
C ALA A 430 9.88 8.08 -7.43
N ASP A 431 11.17 7.98 -7.73
CA ASP A 431 11.91 8.99 -8.49
C ASP A 431 11.40 9.12 -9.92
N ALA A 432 11.11 8.00 -10.58
CA ALA A 432 10.53 8.02 -11.92
C ALA A 432 9.16 8.74 -11.96
N PHE A 433 8.30 8.54 -10.96
CA PHE A 433 7.03 9.26 -10.84
C PHE A 433 7.24 10.75 -10.52
N PHE A 434 8.14 11.07 -9.59
CA PHE A 434 8.46 12.44 -9.22
C PHE A 434 8.97 13.24 -10.42
N ASP A 435 9.91 12.67 -11.18
CA ASP A 435 10.49 13.31 -12.35
C ASP A 435 9.43 13.54 -13.44
N ALA A 436 8.49 12.60 -13.62
CA ALA A 436 7.35 12.77 -14.51
C ALA A 436 6.41 13.90 -14.05
N PHE A 437 6.09 13.99 -12.75
CA PHE A 437 5.25 15.05 -12.20
C PHE A 437 5.88 16.44 -12.39
N VAL A 438 7.19 16.54 -12.17
CA VAL A 438 7.94 17.78 -12.35
C VAL A 438 8.02 18.17 -13.82
N ALA A 439 8.32 17.21 -14.71
CA ALA A 439 8.40 17.45 -16.15
C ALA A 439 7.08 17.95 -16.73
N ASP A 440 5.96 17.41 -16.23
CA ASP A 440 4.62 17.76 -16.70
C ASP A 440 4.04 18.98 -15.95
N GLY A 441 4.79 19.55 -14.99
CA GLY A 441 4.40 20.74 -14.24
C GLY A 441 3.17 20.55 -13.34
N LEU A 442 2.89 19.32 -12.91
CA LEU A 442 1.61 18.90 -12.34
C LEU A 442 1.20 19.67 -11.07
N LEU A 443 2.16 20.03 -10.21
CA LEU A 443 1.90 20.78 -8.97
C LEU A 443 2.03 22.31 -9.15
N GLY A 444 2.47 22.75 -10.33
CA GLY A 444 2.80 24.14 -10.63
C GLY A 444 4.03 24.67 -9.86
N GLY A 445 4.64 25.73 -10.38
CA GLY A 445 5.84 26.32 -9.80
C GLY A 445 7.10 25.47 -9.97
N ALA A 446 8.25 26.01 -9.58
CA ALA A 446 9.52 25.29 -9.65
C ALA A 446 9.75 24.49 -8.35
N PRO A 447 10.05 23.18 -8.42
CA PRO A 447 10.36 22.41 -7.22
C PRO A 447 11.64 22.91 -6.55
N ARG A 448 11.66 22.92 -5.21
CA ARG A 448 12.91 23.05 -4.46
C ARG A 448 13.77 21.80 -4.67
N SER A 449 15.09 21.95 -4.60
CA SER A 449 16.01 20.81 -4.68
C SER A 449 15.78 19.86 -3.51
N THR A 450 15.62 18.58 -3.79
CA THR A 450 15.43 17.52 -2.79
C THR A 450 16.37 16.33 -3.04
N PRO A 451 16.74 15.57 -2.00
CA PRO A 451 17.43 14.30 -2.20
C PRO A 451 16.55 13.30 -2.98
N SER A 452 17.18 12.29 -3.56
CA SER A 452 16.49 11.19 -4.25
C SER A 452 15.62 10.37 -3.29
N GLY A 453 14.67 9.62 -3.84
CA GLY A 453 13.73 8.75 -3.12
C GLY A 453 14.45 7.75 -2.24
N VAL A 454 15.58 7.24 -2.74
CA VAL A 454 16.50 6.36 -2.01
C VAL A 454 16.92 6.99 -0.67
N LEU A 455 17.17 8.29 -0.63
CA LEU A 455 17.70 8.97 0.57
C LEU A 455 16.62 9.50 1.52
N VAL A 456 15.39 9.71 1.05
CA VAL A 456 14.32 10.33 1.86
C VAL A 456 13.33 9.34 2.47
N ARG A 457 13.48 8.04 2.23
CA ARG A 457 12.64 7.00 2.81
C ARG A 457 12.70 7.02 4.35
N LEU A 458 11.55 6.88 5.00
CA LEU A 458 11.43 6.85 6.45
C LEU A 458 10.88 5.50 6.90
N VAL A 459 11.74 4.49 6.82
CA VAL A 459 11.41 3.11 7.20
C VAL A 459 12.00 2.85 8.59
N THR A 460 11.17 2.39 9.53
CA THR A 460 11.67 2.09 10.87
C THR A 460 12.50 0.80 10.86
N PRO A 461 13.40 0.61 11.85
CA PRO A 461 14.12 -0.66 12.00
C PRO A 461 13.20 -1.87 12.19
N MET A 462 12.05 -1.71 12.88
CA MET A 462 11.09 -2.81 13.04
C MET A 462 10.40 -3.16 11.72
N ASP A 463 10.05 -2.18 10.87
CA ASP A 463 9.49 -2.43 9.54
C ASP A 463 10.51 -3.15 8.64
N SER A 464 11.77 -2.76 8.73
CA SER A 464 12.87 -3.38 7.98
C SER A 464 13.12 -4.83 8.44
N VAL A 465 13.05 -5.10 9.75
CA VAL A 465 13.17 -6.47 10.29
C VAL A 465 11.96 -7.31 9.89
N ALA A 466 10.74 -6.81 10.06
CA ALA A 466 9.51 -7.48 9.66
C ALA A 466 9.52 -7.80 8.16
N GLY A 467 9.98 -6.85 7.34
CA GLY A 467 10.14 -7.06 5.89
C GLY A 467 11.07 -8.22 5.57
N ARG A 468 12.23 -8.30 6.22
CA ARG A 468 13.17 -9.41 6.03
C ARG A 468 12.62 -10.75 6.52
N ILE A 469 11.86 -10.78 7.61
CA ILE A 469 11.20 -12.01 8.09
C ILE A 469 10.15 -12.47 7.07
N ARG A 470 9.33 -11.55 6.54
CA ARG A 470 8.32 -11.85 5.51
C ARG A 470 8.95 -12.42 4.24
N VAL A 471 10.07 -11.86 3.77
CA VAL A 471 10.82 -12.39 2.61
C VAL A 471 11.40 -13.76 2.92
N ALA A 472 11.95 -13.97 4.12
CA ALA A 472 12.43 -15.29 4.54
C ALA A 472 11.31 -16.34 4.55
N GLN A 473 10.12 -15.97 5.04
CA GLN A 473 8.94 -16.85 5.03
C GLN A 473 8.43 -17.13 3.61
N LEU A 474 8.43 -16.12 2.74
CA LEU A 474 8.02 -16.22 1.34
C LEU A 474 8.95 -17.16 0.54
N THR A 475 10.26 -16.96 0.66
CA THR A 475 11.29 -17.71 -0.09
C THR A 475 11.62 -19.07 0.51
N ALA A 476 11.17 -19.38 1.72
CA ALA A 476 11.33 -20.70 2.34
C ALA A 476 10.35 -21.76 1.80
N GLY A 477 9.31 -21.34 1.07
CA GLY A 477 8.27 -22.21 0.55
C GLY A 477 8.24 -22.24 -0.98
N TRP A 478 7.45 -23.18 -1.51
CA TRP A 478 7.13 -23.22 -2.93
C TRP A 478 6.57 -21.85 -3.42
N PRO A 479 6.93 -21.38 -4.63
CA PRO A 479 7.69 -22.08 -5.69
C PRO A 479 9.21 -21.92 -5.64
N PHE A 480 9.75 -21.26 -4.61
CA PHE A 480 11.19 -21.02 -4.51
C PHE A 480 11.96 -22.31 -4.25
N ARG A 481 13.16 -22.40 -4.83
CA ARG A 481 14.07 -23.52 -4.56
C ARG A 481 14.84 -23.30 -3.25
N PRO A 482 15.33 -24.37 -2.59
CA PRO A 482 16.06 -24.24 -1.33
C PRO A 482 17.26 -23.27 -1.39
N GLU A 483 17.95 -23.20 -2.51
CA GLU A 483 19.08 -22.30 -2.77
C GLU A 483 18.66 -20.82 -2.95
N GLU A 484 17.39 -20.57 -3.28
CA GLU A 484 16.80 -19.21 -3.40
C GLU A 484 16.24 -18.70 -2.06
N SER A 485 16.20 -19.57 -1.03
CA SER A 485 15.76 -19.23 0.30
C SER A 485 16.65 -18.14 0.92
N GLN A 486 16.02 -17.12 1.48
CA GLN A 486 16.72 -16.03 2.16
C GLN A 486 16.53 -16.14 3.68
N PRO A 487 17.34 -16.96 4.38
CA PRO A 487 17.18 -17.15 5.81
C PRO A 487 17.39 -15.85 6.57
N PHE A 488 16.46 -15.53 7.47
CA PHE A 488 16.57 -14.36 8.32
C PHE A 488 17.56 -14.59 9.46
N ARG A 489 18.52 -13.66 9.60
CA ARG A 489 19.38 -13.53 10.77
C ARG A 489 19.41 -12.07 11.23
N LEU A 490 19.19 -11.86 12.52
CA LEU A 490 19.32 -10.54 13.12
C LEU A 490 20.80 -10.25 13.40
N ASP A 491 21.32 -9.17 12.82
CA ASP A 491 22.61 -8.62 13.22
C ASP A 491 22.44 -7.83 14.51
N SER A 492 22.66 -8.51 15.65
CA SER A 492 22.51 -7.93 16.98
C SER A 492 23.55 -6.86 17.31
N ALA A 493 24.64 -6.74 16.54
CA ALA A 493 25.62 -5.68 16.72
C ALA A 493 25.09 -4.33 16.20
N ARG A 494 24.20 -4.34 15.20
CA ARG A 494 23.59 -3.13 14.63
C ARG A 494 22.15 -2.90 15.10
N THR A 495 21.42 -3.99 15.35
CA THR A 495 19.99 -3.96 15.66
C THR A 495 19.72 -4.70 16.98
N PRO A 496 19.32 -4.00 18.05
CA PRO A 496 19.02 -4.60 19.34
C PRO A 496 17.95 -5.69 19.23
N ALA A 497 18.05 -6.68 20.12
CA ALA A 497 17.15 -7.82 20.13
C ALA A 497 15.68 -7.42 20.25
N TYR A 498 15.34 -6.40 21.06
CA TYR A 498 13.95 -5.96 21.25
C TYR A 498 13.29 -5.45 19.95
N VAL A 499 14.07 -5.04 18.95
CA VAL A 499 13.52 -4.63 17.65
C VAL A 499 12.84 -5.81 16.95
N LEU A 500 13.34 -7.03 17.16
CA LEU A 500 12.73 -8.24 16.65
C LEU A 500 11.36 -8.49 17.29
N ASP A 501 11.21 -8.20 18.58
CA ASP A 501 9.94 -8.39 19.28
C ASP A 501 8.88 -7.42 18.75
N TYR A 502 9.21 -6.14 18.58
CA TYR A 502 8.32 -5.18 17.92
C TYR A 502 7.99 -5.57 16.48
N ALA A 503 8.97 -6.07 15.71
CA ALA A 503 8.75 -6.52 14.35
C ALA A 503 7.79 -7.72 14.27
N ARG A 504 7.88 -8.67 15.21
CA ARG A 504 6.95 -9.81 15.30
C ARG A 504 5.56 -9.35 15.73
N GLY A 505 5.46 -8.48 16.73
CA GLY A 505 4.19 -7.94 17.20
C GLY A 505 3.38 -7.30 16.06
N ILE A 506 3.99 -6.42 15.26
CA ILE A 506 3.28 -5.79 14.12
C ILE A 506 2.93 -6.77 13.01
N MET A 507 3.64 -7.90 12.88
CA MET A 507 3.29 -8.97 11.94
C MET A 507 2.10 -9.79 12.45
N GLU A 508 1.97 -9.92 13.77
CA GLU A 508 0.89 -10.66 14.46
C GLU A 508 -0.36 -9.80 14.66
N GLY A 509 -0.26 -8.48 14.48
CA GLY A 509 -1.40 -7.57 14.44
C GLY A 509 -1.35 -6.43 15.45
N ASP A 510 -0.26 -6.28 16.20
CA ASP A 510 -0.09 -5.15 17.11
C ASP A 510 -0.20 -3.82 16.35
N PRO A 511 -0.87 -2.82 16.94
CA PRO A 511 -1.10 -1.58 16.25
C PRO A 511 0.21 -0.78 16.13
N TRP A 512 0.59 -0.53 14.87
CA TRP A 512 1.91 -0.01 14.48
C TRP A 512 2.31 1.29 15.18
N LEU A 513 1.37 2.22 15.39
CA LEU A 513 1.65 3.51 16.00
C LEU A 513 2.17 3.35 17.43
N GLN A 514 1.52 2.49 18.22
CA GLN A 514 1.93 2.20 19.60
C GLN A 514 3.30 1.50 19.62
N SER A 515 3.53 0.52 18.72
CA SER A 515 4.81 -0.18 18.61
C SER A 515 5.95 0.78 18.20
N ALA A 516 5.71 1.68 17.25
CA ALA A 516 6.69 2.67 16.80
C ALA A 516 7.02 3.68 17.90
N ALA A 517 6.02 4.20 18.61
CA ALA A 517 6.22 5.11 19.74
C ALA A 517 7.05 4.45 20.85
N ALA A 518 6.67 3.23 21.27
CA ALA A 518 7.39 2.48 22.29
C ALA A 518 8.84 2.15 21.87
N LEU A 519 9.06 1.81 20.59
CA LEU A 519 10.39 1.60 20.04
C LEU A 519 11.24 2.88 20.08
N ALA A 520 10.67 4.04 19.74
CA ALA A 520 11.37 5.31 19.81
C ALA A 520 11.78 5.64 21.26
N ASP A 521 10.87 5.47 22.22
CA ASP A 521 11.16 5.71 23.63
C ASP A 521 12.24 4.76 24.17
N ARG A 522 12.22 3.50 23.73
CA ARG A 522 13.28 2.54 24.07
C ARG A 522 14.63 2.95 23.50
N TYR A 523 14.67 3.41 22.25
CA TYR A 523 15.90 3.94 21.66
C TYR A 523 16.42 5.15 22.41
N GLU A 524 15.55 6.04 22.89
CA GLU A 524 15.98 7.17 23.71
C GLU A 524 16.59 6.73 25.04
N ALA A 525 15.95 5.79 25.74
CA ALA A 525 16.45 5.23 26.99
C ALA A 525 17.84 4.59 26.83
N ASP A 526 18.08 3.95 25.69
CA ASP A 526 19.37 3.34 25.34
C ASP A 526 20.40 4.37 24.78
N GLY A 527 20.06 5.66 24.70
CA GLY A 527 20.92 6.72 24.16
C GLY A 527 21.06 6.70 22.63
N ARG A 528 20.29 5.88 21.92
CA ARG A 528 20.28 5.74 20.46
C ARG A 528 19.44 6.82 19.78
N ILE A 529 19.83 8.08 20.01
CA ILE A 529 19.06 9.27 19.60
C ILE A 529 18.79 9.32 18.08
N ARG A 530 19.73 8.86 17.25
CA ARG A 530 19.53 8.84 15.79
C ARG A 530 18.41 7.89 15.39
N ASP A 531 18.36 6.69 15.98
CA ASP A 531 17.33 5.70 15.68
C ASP A 531 15.96 6.15 16.21
N ALA A 532 15.92 6.75 17.40
CA ALA A 532 14.71 7.37 17.94
C ALA A 532 14.16 8.47 17.01
N LEU A 533 15.03 9.33 16.47
CA LEU A 533 14.63 10.38 15.53
C LEU A 533 14.06 9.81 14.22
N VAL A 534 14.68 8.77 13.65
CA VAL A 534 14.16 8.10 12.45
C VAL A 534 12.76 7.54 12.72
N THR A 535 12.58 6.85 13.86
CA THR A 535 11.29 6.27 14.23
C THR A 535 10.22 7.36 14.46
N ARG A 536 10.53 8.45 15.18
CA ARG A 536 9.57 9.54 15.38
C ARG A 536 9.22 10.29 14.09
N ARG A 537 10.18 10.46 13.17
CA ARG A 537 9.90 11.02 11.83
C ARG A 537 9.00 10.11 11.01
N ALA A 538 9.18 8.79 11.07
CA ALA A 538 8.27 7.85 10.42
C ALA A 538 6.85 7.92 11.00
N VAL A 539 6.71 8.09 12.32
CA VAL A 539 5.41 8.33 12.97
C VAL A 539 4.77 9.61 12.46
N VAL A 540 5.50 10.73 12.41
CA VAL A 540 5.00 12.00 11.84
C VAL A 540 4.61 11.85 10.37
N GLN A 541 5.38 11.10 9.57
CA GLN A 541 5.05 10.87 8.16
C GLN A 541 3.73 10.10 8.00
N ALA A 542 3.51 9.08 8.82
CA ALA A 542 2.32 8.22 8.76
C ALA A 542 1.10 8.84 9.43
N TYR A 543 1.30 9.70 10.44
CA TYR A 543 0.25 10.33 11.24
C TYR A 543 0.50 11.83 11.41
N PRO A 544 0.57 12.61 10.32
CA PRO A 544 0.87 14.04 10.38
C PRO A 544 -0.24 14.87 11.03
N PHE A 545 -1.42 14.28 11.23
CA PHE A 545 -2.58 14.91 11.86
C PHE A 545 -2.61 14.74 13.39
N LEU A 546 -1.70 13.96 13.98
CA LEU A 546 -1.63 13.77 15.43
C LEU A 546 -0.69 14.82 16.05
N PRO A 547 -1.18 15.70 16.95
CA PRO A 547 -0.32 16.69 17.61
C PRO A 547 0.77 16.04 18.49
N GLU A 548 0.52 14.86 19.04
CA GLU A 548 1.49 14.08 19.83
C GLU A 548 2.69 13.63 18.98
N ALA A 549 2.48 13.28 17.71
CA ALA A 549 3.56 12.89 16.81
C ALA A 549 4.55 14.04 16.60
N TRP A 550 4.05 15.24 16.36
CA TRP A 550 4.87 16.44 16.18
C TRP A 550 5.58 16.85 17.47
N SER A 551 4.83 16.93 18.58
CA SER A 551 5.37 17.37 19.87
C SER A 551 6.41 16.40 20.46
N SER A 552 6.25 15.08 20.22
CA SER A 552 7.26 14.08 20.61
C SER A 552 8.53 14.17 19.76
N LEU A 553 8.43 14.37 18.44
CA LEU A 553 9.59 14.63 17.59
C LEU A 553 10.31 15.93 18.00
N ALA A 554 9.54 17.00 18.24
CA ALA A 554 10.04 18.31 18.67
C ALA A 554 10.81 18.22 19.98
N SER A 555 10.28 17.48 20.96
CA SER A 555 10.94 17.27 22.26
C SER A 555 12.28 16.55 22.13
N LEU A 556 12.37 15.54 21.25
CA LEU A 556 13.64 14.82 21.01
C LEU A 556 14.66 15.70 20.29
N GLU A 557 14.23 16.44 19.26
CA GLU A 557 15.10 17.38 18.56
C GLU A 557 15.60 18.48 19.51
N LEU A 558 14.73 19.03 20.36
CA LEU A 558 15.09 20.02 21.36
C LEU A 558 16.17 19.49 22.31
N ARG A 559 15.98 18.29 22.87
CA ARG A 559 17.00 17.63 23.73
C ARG A 559 18.32 17.45 23.00
N ARG A 560 18.28 17.00 21.74
CA ARG A 560 19.50 16.81 20.92
C ARG A 560 20.21 18.14 20.65
N ILE A 561 19.45 19.19 20.34
CA ILE A 561 19.97 20.54 20.09
C ILE A 561 20.66 21.09 21.33
N GLN A 562 20.02 20.96 22.50
CA GLN A 562 20.57 21.39 23.79
C GLN A 562 21.83 20.60 24.14
N ALA A 563 21.81 19.28 24.01
CA ALA A 563 22.97 18.42 24.29
C ALA A 563 24.15 18.69 23.34
N ALA A 564 23.88 19.06 22.09
CA ALA A 564 24.90 19.41 21.10
C ALA A 564 25.39 20.87 21.21
N GLY A 565 24.78 21.69 22.07
CA GLY A 565 25.09 23.11 22.19
C GLY A 565 24.82 23.90 20.90
N GLN A 566 23.70 23.65 20.22
CA GLN A 566 23.36 24.24 18.91
C GLN A 566 22.19 25.24 18.99
N PRO A 567 22.31 26.37 19.71
CA PRO A 567 21.19 27.29 19.94
C PRO A 567 20.55 27.82 18.65
N ASP A 568 21.31 27.95 17.56
CA ASP A 568 20.82 28.37 16.24
C ASP A 568 19.75 27.44 15.66
N ARG A 569 19.60 26.22 16.21
CA ARG A 569 18.59 25.24 15.78
C ARG A 569 17.34 25.22 16.65
N LEU A 570 17.27 26.00 17.73
CA LEU A 570 16.05 26.11 18.55
C LEU A 570 14.81 26.53 17.74
N PRO A 571 14.90 27.42 16.74
CA PRO A 571 13.74 27.75 15.88
C PRO A 571 13.18 26.55 15.13
N TYR A 572 14.02 25.56 14.77
CA TYR A 572 13.55 24.33 14.13
C TYR A 572 12.70 23.48 15.08
N ALA A 573 13.14 23.30 16.34
CA ALA A 573 12.33 22.59 17.34
C ALA A 573 11.03 23.34 17.67
N ALA A 574 11.09 24.67 17.79
CA ALA A 574 9.90 25.51 17.96
C ALA A 574 8.92 25.34 16.79
N GLY A 575 9.40 25.33 15.55
CA GLY A 575 8.58 25.08 14.36
C GLY A 575 7.86 23.72 14.40
N LEU A 576 8.49 22.68 14.94
CA LEU A 576 7.84 21.37 15.13
C LEU A 576 6.75 21.41 16.22
N PHE A 577 6.94 22.15 17.31
CA PHE A 577 5.86 22.37 18.27
C PHE A 577 4.72 23.20 17.68
N GLN A 578 5.02 24.18 16.84
CA GLN A 578 4.01 24.95 16.12
C GLN A 578 3.18 24.03 15.22
N ARG A 579 3.81 23.09 14.50
CA ARG A 579 3.08 22.07 13.71
C ARG A 579 2.12 21.24 14.56
N ALA A 580 2.46 20.95 15.81
CA ALA A 580 1.52 20.31 16.73
C ALA A 580 0.31 21.21 17.02
N LEU A 581 0.52 22.50 17.24
CA LEU A 581 -0.56 23.48 17.45
C LEU A 581 -1.42 23.72 16.20
N ASP A 582 -0.84 23.56 15.02
CA ASP A 582 -1.58 23.65 13.76
C ASP A 582 -2.58 22.49 13.61
N GLN A 583 -2.31 21.33 14.25
CA GLN A 583 -3.25 20.20 14.30
C GLN A 583 -4.24 20.34 15.46
N ASP A 584 -3.77 20.79 16.63
CA ASP A 584 -4.60 21.06 17.79
C ASP A 584 -4.11 22.32 18.53
N SER A 585 -4.87 23.41 18.36
CA SER A 585 -4.54 24.71 18.96
C SER A 585 -4.56 24.73 20.50
N ALA A 586 -5.15 23.71 21.13
CA ALA A 586 -5.24 23.51 22.57
C ALA A 586 -4.18 22.52 23.10
N HIS A 587 -3.27 22.02 22.25
CA HIS A 587 -2.30 20.98 22.63
C HIS A 587 -1.32 21.46 23.72
N VAL A 588 -1.64 21.12 24.97
CA VAL A 588 -0.95 21.58 26.18
C VAL A 588 0.56 21.34 26.15
N PRO A 589 1.09 20.15 25.77
CA PRO A 589 2.54 19.92 25.71
C PRO A 589 3.28 20.87 24.78
N ALA A 590 2.70 21.20 23.62
CA ALA A 590 3.33 22.13 22.68
C ALA A 590 3.24 23.59 23.17
N LEU A 591 2.10 24.01 23.72
CA LEU A 591 1.95 25.34 24.33
C LEU A 591 2.95 25.53 25.48
N ALA A 592 3.07 24.54 26.36
CA ALA A 592 4.00 24.58 27.48
C ALA A 592 5.46 24.72 27.02
N MET A 593 5.86 23.99 25.97
CA MET A 593 7.23 24.02 25.47
C MET A 593 7.55 25.27 24.66
N LEU A 594 6.63 25.77 23.83
CA LEU A 594 6.78 27.06 23.15
C LEU A 594 6.86 28.21 24.14
N GLY A 595 6.05 28.18 25.20
CA GLY A 595 6.15 29.08 26.33
C GLY A 595 7.54 29.04 26.95
N ALA A 596 8.03 27.85 27.34
CA ALA A 596 9.36 27.69 27.92
C ALA A 596 10.49 28.21 27.01
N LEU A 597 10.43 27.94 25.70
CA LEU A 597 11.39 28.44 24.72
C LEU A 597 11.33 29.97 24.58
N ALA A 598 10.14 30.57 24.61
CA ALA A 598 9.97 32.02 24.60
C ALA A 598 10.53 32.68 25.87
N LEU A 599 10.32 32.08 27.06
CA LEU A 599 10.97 32.52 28.30
C LEU A 599 12.49 32.51 28.15
N GLN A 600 13.05 31.41 27.62
CA GLN A 600 14.49 31.27 27.41
C GLN A 600 15.04 32.31 26.43
N ALA A 601 14.28 32.67 25.40
CA ALA A 601 14.62 33.72 24.44
C ALA A 601 14.43 35.14 25.01
N GLY A 602 13.82 35.30 26.18
CA GLY A 602 13.51 36.58 26.80
C GLY A 602 12.24 37.26 26.29
N ASP A 603 11.47 36.60 25.43
CA ASP A 603 10.18 37.07 24.92
C ASP A 603 9.08 36.74 25.93
N ARG A 604 8.93 37.64 26.91
CA ARG A 604 8.02 37.47 28.07
C ARG A 604 6.56 37.50 27.67
N ASP A 605 6.20 38.29 26.67
CA ASP A 605 4.81 38.44 26.23
C ASP A 605 4.35 37.17 25.50
N ALA A 606 5.17 36.64 24.57
CA ALA A 606 4.87 35.37 23.91
C ALA A 606 4.83 34.20 24.91
N ALA A 607 5.77 34.18 25.84
CA ALA A 607 5.81 33.21 26.94
C ALA A 607 4.50 33.15 27.73
N ILE A 608 4.03 34.29 28.23
CA ILE A 608 2.77 34.40 28.99
C ILE A 608 1.59 33.98 28.10
N GLY A 609 1.55 34.42 26.84
CA GLY A 609 0.48 34.09 25.91
C GLY A 609 0.30 32.59 25.69
N PHE A 610 1.40 31.85 25.46
CA PHE A 610 1.33 30.39 25.31
C PHE A 610 0.99 29.68 26.62
N LEU A 611 1.58 30.09 27.74
CA LEU A 611 1.41 29.42 29.02
C LEU A 611 0.03 29.66 29.64
N GLU A 612 -0.57 30.83 29.43
CA GLU A 612 -1.97 31.07 29.83
C GLU A 612 -2.95 30.21 29.04
N ARG A 613 -2.74 30.04 27.74
CA ARG A 613 -3.52 29.08 26.93
C ARG A 613 -3.34 27.66 27.45
N ALA A 614 -2.11 27.23 27.73
CA ALA A 614 -1.84 25.90 28.29
C ALA A 614 -2.56 25.70 29.64
N ARG A 615 -2.56 26.73 30.49
CA ARG A 615 -3.24 26.72 31.79
C ARG A 615 -4.76 26.68 31.66
N ALA A 616 -5.33 27.37 30.66
CA ALA A 616 -6.77 27.36 30.44
C ALA A 616 -7.28 25.94 30.14
N GLU A 617 -6.51 25.17 29.36
CA GLU A 617 -6.83 23.78 29.02
C GLU A 617 -6.51 22.79 30.16
N ALA A 618 -5.39 22.99 30.86
CA ALA A 618 -4.97 22.12 31.96
C ALA A 618 -4.48 22.92 33.19
N PRO A 619 -5.40 23.43 34.04
CA PRO A 619 -5.12 24.40 35.11
C PRO A 619 -4.21 23.93 36.24
N GLU A 620 -4.01 22.62 36.36
CA GLU A 620 -3.22 21.96 37.41
C GLU A 620 -1.91 21.39 36.87
N THR A 621 -1.49 21.73 35.65
CA THR A 621 -0.22 21.25 35.10
C THR A 621 0.95 21.95 35.77
N GLU A 622 1.65 21.28 36.67
CA GLU A 622 2.74 21.86 37.47
C GLU A 622 3.80 22.57 36.63
N GLN A 623 4.26 21.95 35.54
CA GLN A 623 5.27 22.53 34.66
C GLN A 623 4.80 23.84 34.02
N VAL A 624 3.51 23.95 33.68
CA VAL A 624 2.90 25.17 33.12
C VAL A 624 2.83 26.25 34.20
N LEU A 625 2.34 25.91 35.40
CA LEU A 625 2.26 26.83 36.53
C LEU A 625 3.64 27.38 36.91
N TYR A 626 4.66 26.52 36.91
CA TYR A 626 6.04 26.90 37.25
C TYR A 626 6.62 27.87 36.23
N ASN A 627 6.49 27.54 34.93
CA ASN A 627 6.99 28.39 33.86
C ASN A 627 6.22 29.73 33.80
N LEU A 628 4.90 29.71 34.02
CA LEU A 628 4.08 30.91 34.00
C LEU A 628 4.37 31.84 35.19
N SER A 629 4.56 31.26 36.39
CA SER A 629 5.00 32.00 37.57
C SER A 629 6.35 32.68 37.33
N GLY A 630 7.31 31.96 36.73
CA GLY A 630 8.58 32.53 36.31
C GLY A 630 8.44 33.66 35.28
N ALA A 631 7.55 33.50 34.30
CA ALA A 631 7.28 34.52 33.29
C ALA A 631 6.70 35.80 33.90
N TYR A 632 5.75 35.66 34.83
CA TYR A 632 5.17 36.77 35.58
C TYR A 632 6.19 37.47 36.46
N LEU A 633 7.05 36.72 37.16
CA LEU A 633 8.16 37.29 37.92
C LEU A 633 9.07 38.14 37.03
N MET A 634 9.45 37.64 35.85
CA MET A 634 10.29 38.38 34.90
C MET A 634 9.60 39.64 34.35
N GLN A 635 8.27 39.68 34.28
CA GLN A 635 7.49 40.86 33.90
C GLN A 635 7.14 41.77 35.09
N ARG A 636 7.62 41.47 36.31
CA ARG A 636 7.30 42.18 37.56
C ARG A 636 5.81 42.14 37.94
N ARG A 637 5.10 41.13 37.47
CA ARG A 637 3.72 40.81 37.84
C ARG A 637 3.71 39.94 39.09
N PHE A 638 4.15 40.54 40.21
CA PHE A 638 4.49 39.79 41.43
C PHE A 638 3.28 39.12 42.09
N ALA A 639 2.10 39.73 42.02
CA ALA A 639 0.88 39.16 42.60
C ALA A 639 0.52 37.87 41.86
N GLU A 640 0.44 37.90 40.53
CA GLU A 640 0.12 36.72 39.74
C GLU A 640 1.21 35.65 39.83
N ALA A 641 2.48 36.05 39.89
CA ALA A 641 3.58 35.11 40.11
C ALA A 641 3.45 34.38 41.45
N ALA A 642 3.13 35.12 42.52
CA ALA A 642 2.99 34.59 43.88
C ALA A 642 1.81 33.62 43.99
N ASP A 643 0.65 33.96 43.41
CA ASP A 643 -0.53 33.10 43.41
C ASP A 643 -0.24 31.72 42.81
N LEU A 644 0.46 31.69 41.67
CA LEU A 644 0.86 30.44 41.01
C LEU A 644 1.90 29.67 41.83
N ALA A 645 2.87 30.36 42.42
CA ALA A 645 3.89 29.73 43.25
C ALA A 645 3.31 29.15 44.55
N ASP A 646 2.33 29.82 45.16
CA ASP A 646 1.61 29.31 46.32
C ASP A 646 0.78 28.08 45.96
N LYS A 647 0.14 28.06 44.79
CA LYS A 647 -0.55 26.89 44.27
C LYS A 647 0.39 25.69 44.07
N LEU A 648 1.57 25.90 43.46
CA LEU A 648 2.58 24.85 43.29
C LEU A 648 3.06 24.28 44.63
N VAL A 649 3.33 25.12 45.62
CA VAL A 649 3.72 24.67 46.96
C VAL A 649 2.56 23.96 47.67
N ALA A 650 1.31 24.33 47.43
CA ALA A 650 0.17 23.60 47.97
C ALA A 650 0.03 22.18 47.36
N MET A 651 0.35 22.03 46.07
CA MET A 651 0.34 20.73 45.38
C MET A 651 1.48 19.83 45.85
N GLU A 652 2.70 20.35 45.92
CA GLU A 652 3.88 19.63 46.41
C GLU A 652 4.66 20.43 47.48
N PRO A 653 4.25 20.35 48.77
CA PRO A 653 4.84 21.15 49.84
C PRO A 653 6.33 20.93 50.04
N GLU A 654 6.80 19.72 49.78
CA GLU A 654 8.19 19.34 49.99
C GLU A 654 9.12 19.67 48.81
N ASN A 655 8.58 20.06 47.65
CA ASN A 655 9.37 20.33 46.46
C ASN A 655 10.25 21.58 46.66
N PRO A 656 11.59 21.45 46.71
CA PRO A 656 12.46 22.58 47.01
C PRO A 656 12.43 23.65 45.91
N ARG A 657 12.17 23.28 44.65
CA ARG A 657 12.10 24.25 43.53
C ARG A 657 10.92 25.20 43.69
N TYR A 658 9.76 24.69 44.10
CA TYR A 658 8.54 25.50 44.27
C TYR A 658 8.68 26.44 45.47
N ARG A 659 9.26 25.96 46.57
CA ARG A 659 9.57 26.79 47.75
C ARG A 659 10.55 27.92 47.41
N SER A 660 11.65 27.62 46.74
CA SER A 660 12.63 28.63 46.33
C SER A 660 12.05 29.66 45.35
N LEU A 661 11.22 29.23 44.39
CA LEU A 661 10.53 30.14 43.48
C LEU A 661 9.63 31.12 44.26
N ARG A 662 8.80 30.58 45.17
CA ARG A 662 7.91 31.39 46.00
C ARG A 662 8.66 32.40 46.89
N GLU A 663 9.71 31.96 47.56
CA GLU A 663 10.54 32.81 48.42
C GLU A 663 11.21 33.93 47.60
N GLY A 664 11.72 33.60 46.40
CA GLY A 664 12.28 34.58 45.46
C GLY A 664 11.27 35.64 45.06
N ILE A 665 10.05 35.24 44.67
CA ILE A 665 8.98 36.17 44.29
C ILE A 665 8.60 37.10 45.44
N ARG A 666 8.44 36.57 46.66
CA ARG A 666 8.08 37.36 47.84
C ARG A 666 9.17 38.36 48.23
N ARG A 667 10.44 37.97 48.07
CA ARG A 667 11.57 38.87 48.30
C ARG A 667 11.59 40.01 47.29
N ASP A 668 11.42 39.70 46.00
CA ASP A 668 11.54 40.67 44.92
C ASP A 668 10.30 41.57 44.77
N GLY A 669 9.12 41.14 45.24
CA GLY A 669 7.89 41.93 45.27
C GLY A 669 7.65 42.72 46.57
N GLY A 670 8.45 42.47 47.61
CA GLY A 670 8.41 43.18 48.90
C GLY A 670 9.38 44.35 49.02
N SER A 671 10.18 44.59 47.97
CA SER A 671 11.08 45.75 47.76
C SER A 671 10.50 46.70 46.74
#